data_AF-A0AAD5AM20-F1
#
_entry.id   AF-A0AAD5AM20-F1
#
_cell.length_a   1.000
_cell.length_b   1.000
_cell.length_c   1.000
_cell.angle_alpha   90.00
_cell.angle_beta   90.00
_cell.angle_gamma   90.00
#
_symmetry.space_group_name_H-M   'P 1'
#
loop_
_entity.id
_entity.type
_entity.pdbx_description
1 polymer ?
#
loop_
_entity_poly.entity_id
_entity_poly.type
_entity_poly.pdbx_seq_one_letter_code
_entity_poly.pdbx_strand_id
1 'polypeptide(L)'
;YYCSCAAGYDGNGTSCTVVDACAKNNGGCSPNAVCKRTLPGRRQCVCNPGYAGDGRVCVSMNPCLVDNGGCGNTSVCVHTGANKSACVCLPGHYRNGNICSPINLCKKKNGGCHPFAVCTMTSPGERNCTCPRDYIGDGIICKAKLMQEIRKKGLTDFYYSLDRADIFYLQSRGPYTVFAPNNNAFHKLENQNLVNKKANAALLLYHIVPCRSLLPRDLQQPRNLTTLTGEILTVSYSEGMIQINNNVKVVYADQESSNGIFYEIDTVMIPPSYQKIQAIDKANTSLKDITDQNGFKTFYKLLEDTGVIKQIQDPLHIPVTLFLPTDSTMAALSQAQKDYLYSLQNRPQLVEYLEYHILREKKVHSAEVMHFDSLKTLQGSDVSVSCTGEDNIGALYINNKNCRIVKRNLDFKEGLVYGIDCFLTPPSLGGRCDKRDVVDITMPCRYCSPISRSDCPAISKPKVGFIHRCQSVCSMVIWKPKCCPGYYGRDCLACPGEPGSPCSNHGRCDDDHLGNGTCRCDAGFQGVACELCTVGHFGPDCKACNCTEHGTCNEGQDGTGSCFCDEGWTGPQSDGPLCFPACHKNAVCTQNSTCMCKPLYEGDGITCTVTNMCQFWNGGCSKDAKCSQKGEKLNCTCLKGYSGDGFVCLPKDLCVEEDNGGCSEHALCTMTGPGKRKCECKTNYVGDGLTCELKVLPVNRCMVDNGQCHSDARCTDLHYEDKTLGVFHYRSPLGVYKLNYTEAQEACKQAGGTIATYIQLSYAQQAGYNLCSAGWLAQSRVAYPMSYSNPNCGFGHVGIVDYGTQTDLSKTWDTFCYRIK
;
A
#
# COMPACT_ATOMS: atom_id res chain seq x y z
N TYR A 1 -94.33 40.33 -58.23
CA TYR A 1 -92.88 40.17 -58.49
C TYR A 1 -92.15 40.35 -57.16
N TYR A 2 -91.00 39.70 -56.97
CA TYR A 2 -90.24 39.73 -55.72
C TYR A 2 -88.78 40.05 -56.05
N CYS A 3 -88.21 41.04 -55.36
CA CYS A 3 -86.82 41.47 -55.54
C CYS A 3 -86.07 41.19 -54.24
N SER A 4 -84.87 40.62 -54.34
CA SER A 4 -83.98 40.34 -53.20
C SER A 4 -82.58 40.84 -53.49
N CYS A 5 -81.94 41.48 -52.52
CA CYS A 5 -80.57 41.96 -52.68
C CYS A 5 -79.59 40.80 -52.95
N ALA A 6 -78.58 41.06 -53.78
CA ALA A 6 -77.54 40.08 -54.08
C ALA A 6 -76.68 39.77 -52.84
N ALA A 7 -76.17 38.54 -52.74
CA ALA A 7 -75.44 38.08 -51.56
C ALA A 7 -74.25 39.00 -51.21
N GLY A 8 -74.29 39.59 -50.01
CA GLY A 8 -73.33 40.60 -49.53
C GLY A 8 -73.88 42.03 -49.48
N TYR A 9 -75.13 42.23 -49.91
CA TYR A 9 -75.91 43.45 -49.73
C TYR A 9 -77.16 43.18 -48.88
N ASP A 10 -77.65 44.20 -48.18
CA ASP A 10 -78.84 44.15 -47.33
C ASP A 10 -79.79 45.32 -47.65
N GLY A 11 -81.10 45.10 -47.50
CA GLY A 11 -82.16 46.03 -47.91
C GLY A 11 -83.39 45.35 -48.52
N ASN A 12 -84.31 46.15 -49.05
CA ASN A 12 -85.67 45.73 -49.44
C ASN A 12 -85.80 45.24 -50.90
N GLY A 13 -84.69 44.95 -51.57
CA GLY A 13 -84.67 44.53 -52.98
C GLY A 13 -84.89 45.65 -54.02
N THR A 14 -85.36 46.84 -53.61
CA THR A 14 -85.39 48.06 -54.46
C THR A 14 -84.30 49.06 -54.07
N SER A 15 -83.83 49.01 -52.83
CA SER A 15 -82.59 49.65 -52.37
C SER A 15 -81.79 48.64 -51.57
N CYS A 16 -80.51 48.51 -51.88
CA CYS A 16 -79.60 47.50 -51.35
C CYS A 16 -78.26 48.15 -51.02
N THR A 17 -77.84 48.09 -49.76
CA THR A 17 -76.57 48.68 -49.27
C THR A 17 -75.54 47.60 -48.98
N VAL A 18 -74.25 47.91 -49.08
CA VAL A 18 -73.18 46.93 -48.88
C VAL A 18 -73.08 46.54 -47.40
N VAL A 19 -73.24 45.25 -47.08
CA VAL A 19 -72.99 44.74 -45.73
C VAL A 19 -71.52 44.90 -45.38
N ASP A 20 -71.23 45.65 -44.32
CA ASP A 20 -69.89 45.69 -43.74
C ASP A 20 -69.64 44.44 -42.89
N ALA A 21 -69.01 43.45 -43.54
CA ALA A 21 -68.66 42.19 -42.90
C ALA A 21 -67.52 42.30 -41.85
N CYS A 22 -66.99 43.49 -41.56
CA CYS A 22 -66.07 43.77 -40.46
C CYS A 22 -66.76 44.44 -39.25
N ALA A 23 -67.86 45.16 -39.46
CA ALA A 23 -68.49 46.02 -38.45
C ALA A 23 -69.06 45.26 -37.22
N LYS A 24 -69.28 43.95 -37.31
CA LYS A 24 -69.72 43.10 -36.19
C LYS A 24 -68.61 42.11 -35.81
N ASN A 25 -68.17 42.16 -34.55
CA ASN A 25 -67.14 41.28 -33.96
C ASN A 25 -65.86 41.14 -34.82
N ASN A 26 -65.31 42.26 -35.30
CA ASN A 26 -64.13 42.32 -36.19
C ASN A 26 -64.22 41.34 -37.38
N GLY A 27 -65.43 41.09 -37.90
CA GLY A 27 -65.71 40.12 -38.97
C GLY A 27 -65.40 38.64 -38.67
N GLY A 28 -65.10 38.31 -37.42
CA GLY A 28 -64.57 37.01 -37.00
C GLY A 28 -63.06 36.85 -37.24
N CYS A 29 -62.31 37.96 -37.25
CA CYS A 29 -60.85 37.98 -37.22
C CYS A 29 -60.32 37.90 -35.78
N SER A 30 -59.05 37.56 -35.61
CA SER A 30 -58.37 37.56 -34.30
C SER A 30 -58.44 38.95 -33.63
N PRO A 31 -58.46 39.03 -32.28
CA PRO A 31 -58.19 40.29 -31.57
C PRO A 31 -56.84 40.93 -31.96
N ASN A 32 -55.87 40.12 -32.40
CA ASN A 32 -54.57 40.56 -32.90
C ASN A 32 -54.54 40.70 -34.44
N ALA A 33 -55.66 41.03 -35.08
CA ALA A 33 -55.77 41.22 -36.52
C ALA A 33 -56.69 42.38 -36.91
N VAL A 34 -56.39 43.02 -38.04
CA VAL A 34 -57.26 43.99 -38.71
C VAL A 34 -58.15 43.27 -39.72
N CYS A 35 -59.47 43.44 -39.60
CA CYS A 35 -60.41 43.06 -40.64
C CYS A 35 -60.38 44.10 -41.78
N LYS A 36 -60.06 43.66 -43.00
CA LYS A 36 -60.09 44.48 -44.22
C LYS A 36 -61.24 44.04 -45.11
N ARG A 37 -62.10 44.98 -45.52
CA ARG A 37 -63.16 44.76 -46.52
C ARG A 37 -62.51 44.51 -47.89
N THR A 38 -62.98 43.52 -48.63
CA THR A 38 -62.39 43.14 -49.94
C THR A 38 -63.40 43.18 -51.09
N LEU A 39 -64.61 42.68 -50.85
CA LEU A 39 -65.77 42.78 -51.75
C LEU A 39 -67.04 42.97 -50.89
N PRO A 40 -68.18 43.37 -51.46
CA PRO A 40 -69.46 43.41 -50.72
C PRO A 40 -69.74 42.11 -49.95
N GLY A 41 -70.02 42.22 -48.64
CA GLY A 41 -70.19 41.08 -47.74
C GLY A 41 -68.95 40.20 -47.47
N ARG A 42 -67.80 40.49 -48.09
CA ARG A 42 -66.55 39.73 -47.92
C ARG A 42 -65.47 40.55 -47.22
N ARG A 43 -64.67 39.86 -46.42
CA ARG A 43 -63.57 40.41 -45.63
C ARG A 43 -62.39 39.47 -45.59
N GLN A 44 -61.20 40.03 -45.48
CA GLN A 44 -59.95 39.33 -45.23
C GLN A 44 -59.41 39.78 -43.87
N CYS A 45 -58.92 38.84 -43.08
CA CYS A 45 -58.24 39.13 -41.83
C CYS A 45 -56.73 39.23 -42.07
N VAL A 46 -56.04 40.20 -41.45
CA VAL A 46 -54.58 40.34 -41.53
C VAL A 46 -54.02 40.57 -40.14
N CYS A 47 -53.09 39.73 -39.68
CA CYS A 47 -52.49 39.86 -38.36
C CYS A 47 -51.77 41.21 -38.19
N ASN A 48 -51.78 41.72 -36.95
CA ASN A 48 -51.09 42.94 -36.56
C ASN A 48 -49.56 42.75 -36.67
N PRO A 49 -48.76 43.82 -36.85
CA PRO A 49 -47.30 43.73 -36.85
C PRO A 49 -46.76 42.99 -35.62
N GLY A 50 -45.90 42.01 -35.85
CA GLY A 50 -45.36 41.12 -34.82
C GLY A 50 -46.23 39.92 -34.45
N TYR A 51 -47.31 39.65 -35.19
CA TYR A 51 -48.12 38.44 -35.09
C TYR A 51 -48.19 37.69 -36.44
N ALA A 52 -48.22 36.36 -36.39
CA ALA A 52 -48.29 35.46 -37.54
C ALA A 52 -49.53 34.56 -37.48
N GLY A 53 -50.06 34.18 -38.64
CA GLY A 53 -51.23 33.31 -38.78
C GLY A 53 -52.10 33.65 -39.99
N ASP A 54 -53.31 33.09 -40.06
CA ASP A 54 -54.26 33.28 -41.16
C ASP A 54 -55.15 34.54 -41.01
N GLY A 55 -54.94 35.31 -39.94
CA GLY A 55 -55.75 36.48 -39.58
C GLY A 55 -56.95 36.14 -38.69
N ARG A 56 -57.45 34.90 -38.68
CA ARG A 56 -58.48 34.43 -37.73
C ARG A 56 -57.85 33.93 -36.44
N VAL A 57 -56.74 33.21 -36.57
CA VAL A 57 -55.78 32.94 -35.52
C VAL A 57 -54.53 33.76 -35.81
N CYS A 58 -54.06 34.52 -34.82
CA CYS A 58 -52.82 35.29 -34.90
C CYS A 58 -52.05 35.12 -33.60
N VAL A 59 -50.95 34.37 -33.67
CA VAL A 59 -50.03 34.15 -32.54
C VAL A 59 -48.89 35.14 -32.60
N SER A 60 -48.37 35.56 -31.46
CA SER A 60 -47.21 36.44 -31.38
C SER A 60 -45.99 35.78 -32.02
N MET A 61 -45.34 36.45 -32.96
CA MET A 61 -44.05 36.02 -33.48
C MET A 61 -43.06 35.93 -32.31
N ASN A 62 -42.35 34.80 -32.21
CA ASN A 62 -41.36 34.54 -31.18
C ASN A 62 -39.97 34.49 -31.81
N PRO A 63 -39.13 35.54 -31.66
CA PRO A 63 -37.79 35.58 -32.22
C PRO A 63 -36.88 34.45 -31.72
N CYS A 64 -37.12 33.91 -30.51
CA CYS A 64 -36.30 32.85 -29.93
C CYS A 64 -36.35 31.52 -30.72
N LEU A 65 -37.31 31.35 -31.63
CA LEU A 65 -37.42 30.17 -32.49
C LEU A 65 -36.45 30.20 -33.69
N VAL A 66 -35.74 31.31 -33.92
CA VAL A 66 -34.75 31.49 -34.98
C VAL A 66 -33.45 32.01 -34.37
N ASP A 67 -32.34 31.31 -34.58
CA ASP A 67 -30.99 31.73 -34.13
C ASP A 67 -30.92 32.18 -32.65
N ASN A 68 -31.64 31.48 -31.75
CA ASN A 68 -31.77 31.85 -30.33
C ASN A 68 -32.14 33.34 -30.15
N GLY A 69 -32.93 33.93 -31.05
CA GLY A 69 -33.30 35.34 -31.06
C GLY A 69 -32.11 36.32 -31.08
N GLY A 70 -30.94 35.91 -31.59
CA GLY A 70 -29.69 36.67 -31.57
C GLY A 70 -28.89 36.56 -30.26
N CYS A 71 -29.27 35.66 -29.35
CA CYS A 71 -28.59 35.48 -28.06
C CYS A 71 -27.41 34.50 -28.19
N GLY A 72 -26.21 34.94 -27.80
CA GLY A 72 -24.99 34.14 -27.87
C GLY A 72 -24.97 32.92 -26.93
N ASN A 73 -24.11 31.95 -27.24
CA ASN A 73 -24.13 30.57 -26.73
C ASN A 73 -24.13 30.39 -25.19
N THR A 74 -23.72 31.40 -24.41
CA THR A 74 -23.76 31.40 -22.94
C THR A 74 -25.05 32.01 -22.37
N SER A 75 -26.09 32.17 -23.19
CA SER A 75 -27.36 32.79 -22.84
C SER A 75 -28.57 32.17 -23.54
N VAL A 76 -29.73 32.20 -22.88
CA VAL A 76 -31.00 31.68 -23.37
C VAL A 76 -31.92 32.85 -23.74
N CYS A 77 -32.54 32.76 -24.91
CA CYS A 77 -33.56 33.71 -25.32
C CYS A 77 -34.88 33.46 -24.59
N VAL A 78 -35.42 34.50 -23.96
CA VAL A 78 -36.79 34.52 -23.43
C VAL A 78 -37.68 35.42 -24.29
N HIS A 79 -38.88 34.94 -24.61
CA HIS A 79 -39.88 35.69 -25.37
C HIS A 79 -40.55 36.73 -24.46
N THR A 80 -40.48 38.01 -24.81
CA THR A 80 -40.93 39.12 -23.95
C THR A 80 -42.14 39.88 -24.51
N GLY A 81 -42.64 39.48 -25.69
CA GLY A 81 -43.82 40.06 -26.32
C GLY A 81 -43.84 39.84 -27.84
N ALA A 82 -44.87 40.34 -28.52
CA ALA A 82 -45.01 40.22 -29.97
C ALA A 82 -43.76 40.73 -30.71
N ASN A 83 -43.05 39.80 -31.37
CA ASN A 83 -41.75 40.01 -32.02
C ASN A 83 -40.68 40.66 -31.12
N LYS A 84 -40.65 40.31 -29.82
CA LYS A 84 -39.65 40.79 -28.84
C LYS A 84 -39.05 39.64 -28.04
N SER A 85 -37.75 39.74 -27.77
CA SER A 85 -36.94 38.80 -27.01
C SER A 85 -36.02 39.51 -26.01
N ALA A 86 -35.42 38.75 -25.09
CA ALA A 86 -34.30 39.19 -24.26
C ALA A 86 -33.37 38.00 -23.96
N CYS A 87 -32.07 38.25 -23.78
CA CYS A 87 -31.08 37.22 -23.49
C CYS A 87 -30.80 37.11 -21.98
N VAL A 88 -31.06 35.95 -21.37
CA VAL A 88 -30.76 35.66 -19.96
C VAL A 88 -29.50 34.81 -19.89
N CYS A 89 -28.53 35.18 -19.07
CA CYS A 89 -27.30 34.41 -18.92
C CYS A 89 -27.57 33.03 -18.28
N LEU A 90 -26.86 32.00 -18.74
CA LEU A 90 -26.85 30.70 -18.08
C LEU A 90 -26.32 30.81 -16.64
N PRO A 91 -26.64 29.83 -15.75
CA PRO A 91 -26.01 29.72 -14.45
C PRO A 91 -24.48 29.81 -14.54
N GLY A 92 -23.87 30.38 -13.49
CA GLY A 92 -22.42 30.60 -13.45
C GLY A 92 -21.88 31.69 -14.38
N HIS A 93 -22.74 32.41 -15.11
CA HIS A 93 -22.36 33.55 -15.94
C HIS A 93 -23.02 34.84 -15.47
N TYR A 94 -22.34 35.97 -15.64
CA TYR A 94 -22.86 37.31 -15.37
C TYR A 94 -22.97 38.13 -16.66
N ARG A 95 -23.94 39.04 -16.72
CA ARG A 95 -24.14 39.92 -17.87
C ARG A 95 -23.07 41.01 -17.88
N ASN A 96 -22.32 41.11 -18.97
CA ASN A 96 -21.32 42.13 -19.24
C ASN A 96 -21.65 42.79 -20.59
N GLY A 97 -22.41 43.89 -20.55
CA GLY A 97 -23.07 44.44 -21.74
C GLY A 97 -24.06 43.43 -22.33
N ASN A 98 -23.94 43.15 -23.63
CA ASN A 98 -24.78 42.15 -24.32
C ASN A 98 -24.20 40.72 -24.27
N ILE A 99 -23.07 40.49 -23.59
CA ILE A 99 -22.36 39.21 -23.57
C ILE A 99 -22.39 38.61 -22.16
N CYS A 100 -22.69 37.32 -22.05
CA CYS A 100 -22.68 36.60 -20.77
C CYS A 100 -21.28 36.01 -20.50
N SER A 101 -20.56 36.62 -19.56
CA SER A 101 -19.18 36.27 -19.19
C SER A 101 -19.15 35.29 -18.01
N PRO A 102 -18.22 34.32 -17.97
CA PRO A 102 -18.16 33.33 -16.89
C PRO A 102 -17.73 33.96 -15.56
N ILE A 103 -18.39 33.58 -14.47
CA ILE A 103 -18.05 34.00 -13.11
C ILE A 103 -16.88 33.15 -12.62
N ASN A 104 -15.69 33.72 -12.54
CA ASN A 104 -14.55 33.08 -11.89
C ASN A 104 -14.57 33.41 -10.38
N LEU A 105 -14.98 32.44 -9.55
CA LEU A 105 -15.05 32.62 -8.10
C LEU A 105 -13.67 32.91 -7.48
N CYS A 106 -12.61 32.26 -7.96
CA CYS A 106 -11.26 32.37 -7.40
C CYS A 106 -10.74 33.82 -7.35
N LYS A 107 -11.17 34.68 -8.29
CA LYS A 107 -10.82 36.12 -8.30
C LYS A 107 -11.31 36.91 -7.06
N LYS A 108 -12.25 36.39 -6.26
CA LYS A 108 -12.79 37.08 -5.07
C LYS A 108 -12.51 36.26 -3.80
N LYS A 109 -11.67 36.79 -2.90
CA LYS A 109 -11.24 36.12 -1.64
C LYS A 109 -10.70 34.69 -1.85
N ASN A 110 -9.91 34.44 -2.91
CA ASN A 110 -9.47 33.09 -3.29
C ASN A 110 -10.64 32.08 -3.46
N GLY A 111 -11.80 32.56 -3.91
CA GLY A 111 -13.06 31.83 -3.95
C GLY A 111 -13.70 31.52 -2.60
N GLY A 112 -13.00 31.75 -1.48
CA GLY A 112 -13.29 31.13 -0.19
C GLY A 112 -12.59 29.77 -0.01
N CYS A 113 -11.46 29.53 -0.67
CA CYS A 113 -10.50 28.49 -0.28
C CYS A 113 -9.63 28.99 0.90
N HIS A 114 -8.88 28.09 1.53
CA HIS A 114 -7.88 28.45 2.53
C HIS A 114 -6.87 29.49 1.97
N PRO A 115 -6.30 30.41 2.78
CA PRO A 115 -5.34 31.41 2.29
C PRO A 115 -4.09 30.84 1.59
N PHE A 116 -3.73 29.59 1.89
CA PHE A 116 -2.62 28.86 1.25
C PHE A 116 -3.07 27.81 0.21
N ALA A 117 -4.38 27.59 0.04
CA ALA A 117 -4.89 26.63 -0.94
C ALA A 117 -4.93 27.24 -2.35
N VAL A 118 -4.71 26.41 -3.36
CA VAL A 118 -4.87 26.79 -4.76
C VAL A 118 -6.35 26.68 -5.13
N CYS A 119 -6.97 27.81 -5.47
CA CYS A 119 -8.31 27.83 -6.06
C CYS A 119 -8.22 27.61 -7.58
N THR A 120 -8.85 26.58 -8.09
CA THR A 120 -8.98 26.32 -9.54
C THR A 120 -10.44 26.46 -9.97
N MET A 121 -10.69 27.14 -11.09
CA MET A 121 -12.04 27.26 -11.64
C MET A 121 -12.34 26.01 -12.48
N THR A 122 -13.26 25.17 -12.01
CA THR A 122 -13.66 23.92 -12.68
C THR A 122 -14.67 24.18 -13.79
N SER A 123 -15.64 25.05 -13.55
CA SER A 123 -16.61 25.54 -14.53
C SER A 123 -17.02 26.99 -14.20
N PRO A 124 -17.76 27.69 -15.09
CA PRO A 124 -18.30 29.01 -14.78
C PRO A 124 -19.18 28.99 -13.53
N GLY A 125 -18.87 29.84 -12.54
CA GLY A 125 -19.57 29.88 -11.26
C GLY A 125 -19.12 28.84 -10.24
N GLU A 126 -18.20 27.94 -10.58
CA GLU A 126 -17.71 26.87 -9.70
C GLU A 126 -16.20 27.01 -9.43
N ARG A 127 -15.73 26.22 -8.46
CA ARG A 127 -14.32 26.13 -8.07
C ARG A 127 -14.02 24.79 -7.41
N ASN A 128 -12.77 24.37 -7.47
CA ASN A 128 -12.18 23.42 -6.53
C ASN A 128 -11.09 24.14 -5.70
N CYS A 129 -10.77 23.59 -4.53
CA CYS A 129 -9.67 24.03 -3.69
C CYS A 129 -8.73 22.85 -3.45
N THR A 130 -7.42 23.05 -3.62
CA THR A 130 -6.43 22.02 -3.26
C THR A 130 -5.40 22.59 -2.30
N CYS A 131 -5.08 21.82 -1.25
CA CYS A 131 -3.96 22.16 -0.38
C CYS A 131 -2.64 22.00 -1.15
N PRO A 132 -1.62 22.85 -0.87
CA PRO A 132 -0.32 22.74 -1.50
C PRO A 132 0.44 21.51 -0.98
N ARG A 133 1.59 21.18 -1.59
CA ARG A 133 2.49 20.12 -1.10
C ARG A 133 2.90 20.38 0.37
N ASP A 134 3.12 19.31 1.11
CA ASP A 134 3.38 19.30 2.56
C ASP A 134 2.23 19.83 3.46
N TYR A 135 1.02 20.03 2.92
CA TYR A 135 -0.20 20.33 3.69
C TYR A 135 -1.25 19.23 3.51
N ILE A 136 -2.14 19.06 4.50
CA ILE A 136 -3.31 18.17 4.41
C ILE A 136 -4.61 18.93 4.72
N GLY A 137 -5.73 18.44 4.19
CA GLY A 137 -7.07 19.03 4.37
C GLY A 137 -7.90 19.01 3.09
N ASP A 138 -9.04 19.68 3.12
CA ASP A 138 -10.05 19.73 2.05
C ASP A 138 -9.91 20.95 1.10
N GLY A 139 -8.87 21.77 1.30
CA GLY A 139 -8.65 23.01 0.55
C GLY A 139 -9.43 24.21 1.07
N ILE A 140 -10.42 24.03 1.95
CA ILE A 140 -11.06 25.09 2.74
C ILE A 140 -10.27 25.29 4.04
N ILE A 141 -9.85 24.18 4.65
CA ILE A 141 -8.86 24.07 5.72
C ILE A 141 -7.62 23.39 5.14
N CYS A 142 -6.44 23.95 5.37
CA CYS A 142 -5.17 23.26 5.08
C CYS A 142 -4.21 23.38 6.27
N LYS A 143 -3.96 22.24 6.93
CA LYS A 143 -3.02 22.08 8.02
C LYS A 143 -1.61 21.83 7.50
N ALA A 144 -0.64 22.54 8.06
CA ALA A 144 0.78 22.40 7.76
C ALA A 144 1.43 21.30 8.63
N LYS A 145 2.76 21.32 8.74
CA LYS A 145 3.53 20.53 9.71
C LYS A 145 3.42 21.10 11.13
N LEU A 146 3.58 20.25 12.14
CA LEU A 146 3.32 20.56 13.55
C LEU A 146 4.00 21.83 14.08
N MET A 147 5.27 22.09 13.74
CA MET A 147 5.95 23.33 14.17
C MET A 147 5.23 24.61 13.71
N GLN A 148 4.56 24.58 12.56
CA GLN A 148 3.82 25.74 12.06
C GLN A 148 2.45 25.85 12.73
N GLU A 149 1.77 24.74 13.02
CA GLU A 149 0.46 24.75 13.70
C GLU A 149 0.59 25.14 15.18
N ILE A 150 1.59 24.61 15.90
CA ILE A 150 1.95 25.00 17.27
C ILE A 150 2.24 26.51 17.35
N ARG A 151 2.97 27.06 16.36
CA ARG A 151 3.25 28.49 16.25
C ARG A 151 2.01 29.32 15.92
N LYS A 152 1.14 28.86 15.00
CA LYS A 152 -0.15 29.53 14.67
C LYS A 152 -1.08 29.60 15.88
N LYS A 153 -1.09 28.55 16.71
CA LYS A 153 -1.87 28.45 17.96
C LYS A 153 -1.34 29.38 19.07
N GLY A 154 -0.12 29.90 18.95
CA GLY A 154 0.46 30.85 19.90
C GLY A 154 1.28 30.23 21.03
N LEU A 155 1.64 28.94 20.95
CA LEU A 155 2.48 28.24 21.95
C LEU A 155 3.96 28.59 21.75
N THR A 156 4.27 29.88 21.87
CA THR A 156 5.57 30.47 21.49
C THR A 156 6.74 29.88 22.28
N ASP A 157 6.56 29.63 23.56
CA ASP A 157 7.70 29.35 24.44
C ASP A 157 8.17 27.91 24.27
N PHE A 158 7.23 27.00 24.00
CA PHE A 158 7.53 25.65 23.54
C PHE A 158 8.21 25.66 22.17
N TYR A 159 7.66 26.41 21.20
CA TYR A 159 8.23 26.56 19.85
C TYR A 159 9.67 27.09 19.87
N TYR A 160 9.93 28.18 20.59
CA TYR A 160 11.28 28.77 20.72
C TYR A 160 12.22 27.93 21.60
N SER A 161 11.70 27.06 22.46
CA SER A 161 12.55 26.13 23.22
C SER A 161 12.98 24.93 22.37
N LEU A 162 12.09 24.39 21.53
CA LEU A 162 12.44 23.41 20.50
C LEU A 162 13.49 23.96 19.52
N ASP A 163 13.28 25.18 19.04
CA ASP A 163 14.18 25.91 18.13
C ASP A 163 15.59 26.11 18.74
N ARG A 164 15.67 26.66 19.96
CA ARG A 164 16.94 26.85 20.70
C ARG A 164 17.64 25.52 21.05
N ALA A 165 16.91 24.42 21.13
CA ALA A 165 17.42 23.08 21.41
C ALA A 165 17.86 22.31 20.14
N ASP A 166 17.78 22.93 18.95
CA ASP A 166 18.01 22.33 17.63
C ASP A 166 17.03 21.17 17.28
N ILE A 167 15.86 21.12 17.91
CA ILE A 167 14.86 20.04 17.77
C ILE A 167 13.95 20.33 16.56
N PHE A 168 14.53 20.31 15.37
CA PHE A 168 13.83 20.56 14.10
C PHE A 168 13.00 19.37 13.60
N TYR A 169 12.98 18.24 14.32
CA TYR A 169 12.34 17.00 13.89
C TYR A 169 10.82 17.11 13.68
N LEU A 170 10.13 18.03 14.35
CA LEU A 170 8.72 18.31 14.08
C LEU A 170 8.49 19.05 12.71
N GLN A 171 9.54 19.23 11.91
CA GLN A 171 9.51 19.62 10.49
C GLN A 171 9.82 18.45 9.53
N SER A 172 10.26 17.29 10.04
CA SER A 172 10.55 16.09 9.23
C SER A 172 9.26 15.42 8.73
N ARG A 173 9.40 14.26 8.09
CA ARG A 173 8.30 13.29 7.95
C ARG A 173 7.80 12.90 9.36
N GLY A 174 6.55 12.44 9.43
CA GLY A 174 5.89 12.02 10.67
C GLY A 174 5.54 10.52 10.64
N PRO A 175 4.60 10.04 11.47
CA PRO A 175 3.71 10.82 12.34
C PRO A 175 4.20 10.95 13.80
N TYR A 176 3.86 12.06 14.43
CA TYR A 176 4.11 12.35 15.85
C TYR A 176 2.81 12.68 16.60
N THR A 177 2.79 12.45 17.92
CA THR A 177 1.85 13.07 18.85
C THR A 177 2.62 13.96 19.82
N VAL A 178 2.26 15.24 19.90
CA VAL A 178 3.00 16.25 20.67
C VAL A 178 2.12 16.85 21.76
N PHE A 179 2.51 16.71 23.02
CA PHE A 179 1.85 17.34 24.15
C PHE A 179 2.57 18.66 24.45
N ALA A 180 2.15 19.75 23.82
CA ALA A 180 2.80 21.07 23.87
C ALA A 180 2.31 21.87 25.10
N PRO A 181 3.15 22.18 26.11
CA PRO A 181 2.76 23.04 27.21
C PRO A 181 2.49 24.47 26.75
N ASN A 182 1.48 25.10 27.34
CA ASN A 182 1.22 26.51 27.07
C ASN A 182 2.20 27.45 27.80
N ASN A 183 2.21 28.71 27.36
CA ASN A 183 3.15 29.73 27.85
C ASN A 183 3.06 29.91 29.38
N ASN A 184 1.86 29.82 29.96
CA ASN A 184 1.65 29.87 31.41
C ASN A 184 2.27 28.66 32.15
N ALA A 185 2.40 27.50 31.50
CA ALA A 185 3.15 26.37 32.02
C ALA A 185 4.67 26.61 31.94
N PHE A 186 5.15 27.21 30.84
CA PHE A 186 6.58 27.50 30.63
C PHE A 186 7.12 28.58 31.58
N HIS A 187 6.42 29.70 31.78
CA HIS A 187 6.88 30.75 32.69
C HIS A 187 6.94 30.29 34.16
N LYS A 188 6.13 29.30 34.58
CA LYS A 188 6.28 28.66 35.90
C LYS A 188 7.61 27.92 36.05
N LEU A 189 8.16 27.40 34.95
CA LEU A 189 9.42 26.64 34.92
C LEU A 189 10.66 27.54 34.75
N GLU A 190 10.55 28.68 34.06
CA GLU A 190 11.69 29.61 33.90
C GLU A 190 12.26 30.11 35.24
N ASN A 191 11.41 30.24 36.27
CA ASN A 191 11.81 30.53 37.66
C ASN A 191 12.71 29.45 38.32
N GLN A 192 13.02 28.33 37.64
CA GLN A 192 13.85 27.23 38.13
C GLN A 192 15.21 27.10 37.42
N ASN A 193 15.68 28.14 36.69
CA ASN A 193 17.01 28.20 36.06
C ASN A 193 17.33 27.04 35.09
N LEU A 194 16.73 27.08 33.89
CA LEU A 194 16.94 26.12 32.79
C LEU A 194 18.31 26.27 32.07
N VAL A 195 19.42 26.22 32.81
CA VAL A 195 20.77 26.55 32.31
C VAL A 195 21.35 25.53 31.31
N ASN A 196 21.01 24.25 31.45
CA ASN A 196 21.66 23.15 30.70
C ASN A 196 20.92 22.78 29.40
N LYS A 197 21.52 23.07 28.24
CA LYS A 197 20.94 22.78 26.91
C LYS A 197 20.61 21.29 26.70
N LYS A 198 21.39 20.35 27.24
CA LYS A 198 21.09 18.91 27.14
C LYS A 198 19.87 18.50 27.98
N ALA A 199 19.78 19.00 29.22
CA ALA A 199 18.62 18.76 30.08
C ALA A 199 17.35 19.33 29.43
N ASN A 200 17.43 20.54 28.86
CA ASN A 200 16.32 21.17 28.15
C ASN A 200 15.91 20.36 26.90
N ALA A 201 16.86 19.80 26.15
CA ALA A 201 16.53 18.93 25.01
C ALA A 201 15.82 17.65 25.45
N ALA A 202 16.28 16.98 26.52
CA ALA A 202 15.61 15.79 27.06
C ALA A 202 14.19 16.09 27.56
N LEU A 203 14.00 17.21 28.26
CA LEU A 203 12.69 17.72 28.69
C LEU A 203 11.73 17.86 27.49
N LEU A 204 12.17 18.52 26.42
CA LEU A 204 11.34 18.74 25.22
C LEU A 204 11.03 17.43 24.47
N LEU A 205 11.97 16.49 24.40
CA LEU A 205 11.74 15.17 23.79
C LEU A 205 10.76 14.30 24.59
N TYR A 206 10.61 14.52 25.90
CA TYR A 206 9.60 13.82 26.73
C TYR A 206 8.16 14.25 26.39
N HIS A 207 7.98 15.39 25.74
CA HIS A 207 6.68 15.90 25.29
C HIS A 207 6.23 15.32 23.93
N ILE A 208 7.06 14.49 23.29
CA ILE A 208 6.84 14.00 21.92
C ILE A 208 6.82 12.48 21.89
N VAL A 209 5.71 11.91 21.41
CA VAL A 209 5.53 10.49 21.13
C VAL A 209 5.69 10.26 19.62
N PRO A 210 6.64 9.42 19.17
CA PRO A 210 6.83 9.11 17.76
C PRO A 210 5.81 8.08 17.25
N CYS A 211 5.93 7.72 15.97
CA CYS A 211 5.27 6.58 15.31
C CYS A 211 3.75 6.64 15.13
N ARG A 212 3.01 7.58 15.75
CA ARG A 212 1.54 7.62 15.63
C ARG A 212 0.97 9.02 15.84
N SER A 213 0.02 9.40 14.98
CA SER A 213 -0.97 10.43 15.28
C SER A 213 -2.03 9.79 16.17
N LEU A 214 -2.15 10.24 17.42
CA LEU A 214 -3.18 9.77 18.35
C LEU A 214 -4.28 10.80 18.39
N LEU A 215 -5.44 10.46 17.82
CA LEU A 215 -6.62 11.32 17.81
C LEU A 215 -7.30 11.29 19.19
N PRO A 216 -8.17 12.26 19.54
CA PRO A 216 -8.70 12.36 20.91
C PRO A 216 -9.41 11.09 21.40
N ARG A 217 -10.08 10.37 20.48
CA ARG A 217 -10.70 9.06 20.72
C ARG A 217 -9.71 7.95 21.12
N ASP A 218 -8.47 8.02 20.65
CA ASP A 218 -7.43 7.03 20.93
C ASP A 218 -6.84 7.24 22.35
N LEU A 219 -6.94 8.47 22.86
CA LEU A 219 -6.51 8.89 24.21
C LEU A 219 -7.62 8.80 25.28
N GLN A 220 -8.87 8.51 24.90
CA GLN A 220 -9.98 8.26 25.83
C GLN A 220 -9.87 6.90 26.55
N GLN A 221 -8.95 6.03 26.13
CA GLN A 221 -8.68 4.73 26.75
C GLN A 221 -7.37 4.78 27.54
N PRO A 222 -7.29 4.19 28.75
CA PRO A 222 -6.04 4.12 29.51
C PRO A 222 -4.94 3.37 28.73
N ARG A 223 -3.86 4.07 28.39
CA ARG A 223 -2.77 3.55 27.53
C ARG A 223 -1.40 4.11 27.95
N ASN A 224 -0.35 3.34 27.68
CA ASN A 224 1.04 3.74 27.88
C ASN A 224 1.66 4.16 26.54
N LEU A 225 2.30 5.33 26.50
CA LEU A 225 2.94 5.88 25.31
C LEU A 225 4.44 6.03 25.54
N THR A 226 5.28 5.47 24.66
CA THR A 226 6.75 5.60 24.74
C THR A 226 7.20 6.87 24.01
N THR A 227 7.86 7.80 24.70
CA THR A 227 8.29 9.10 24.15
C THR A 227 9.59 9.01 23.35
N LEU A 228 10.04 10.11 22.72
CA LEU A 228 11.36 10.17 22.09
C LEU A 228 12.53 9.96 23.07
N THR A 229 12.36 10.21 24.37
CA THR A 229 13.36 9.82 25.41
C THR A 229 13.43 8.30 25.65
N GLY A 230 12.39 7.56 25.26
CA GLY A 230 12.19 6.16 25.62
C GLY A 230 11.47 5.96 26.94
N GLU A 231 11.30 7.00 27.75
CA GLU A 231 10.46 6.98 28.95
C GLU A 231 8.97 6.98 28.58
N ILE A 232 8.15 6.42 29.46
CA ILE A 232 6.71 6.21 29.25
C ILE A 232 5.90 7.39 29.82
N LEU A 233 4.83 7.76 29.10
CA LEU A 233 3.71 8.54 29.59
C LEU A 233 2.52 7.60 29.84
N THR A 234 1.82 7.78 30.96
CA THR A 234 0.55 7.09 31.23
C THR A 234 -0.61 8.03 30.88
N VAL A 235 -1.51 7.61 30.01
CA VAL A 235 -2.73 8.36 29.64
C VAL A 235 -3.91 7.84 30.46
N SER A 236 -4.72 8.75 30.99
CA SER A 236 -5.99 8.46 31.66
C SER A 236 -7.07 9.45 31.20
N TYR A 237 -8.34 9.07 31.37
CA TYR A 237 -9.50 9.89 30.99
C TYR A 237 -10.47 9.96 32.17
N SER A 238 -10.76 11.17 32.64
CA SER A 238 -11.56 11.43 33.84
C SER A 238 -12.26 12.78 33.75
N GLU A 239 -13.48 12.88 34.29
CA GLU A 239 -14.27 14.12 34.31
C GLU A 239 -14.46 14.78 32.91
N GLY A 240 -14.42 13.97 31.84
CA GLY A 240 -14.50 14.44 30.45
C GLY A 240 -13.17 14.93 29.84
N MET A 241 -12.09 15.00 30.63
CA MET A 241 -10.77 15.48 30.24
C MET A 241 -9.74 14.35 30.05
N ILE A 242 -8.82 14.54 29.12
CA ILE A 242 -7.63 13.68 28.97
C ILE A 242 -6.56 14.18 29.95
N GLN A 243 -5.98 13.26 30.71
CA GLN A 243 -4.90 13.49 31.66
C GLN A 243 -3.67 12.68 31.29
N ILE A 244 -2.49 13.29 31.43
CA ILE A 244 -1.20 12.65 31.22
C ILE A 244 -0.47 12.57 32.56
N ASN A 245 0.13 11.41 32.85
CA ASN A 245 0.78 11.07 34.11
C ASN A 245 -0.10 11.34 35.36
N ASN A 246 -1.42 11.27 35.19
CA ASN A 246 -2.48 11.51 36.20
C ASN A 246 -2.51 12.92 36.82
N ASN A 247 -1.68 13.87 36.36
CA ASN A 247 -1.60 15.21 36.96
C ASN A 247 -1.51 16.37 35.95
N VAL A 248 -1.18 16.10 34.68
CA VAL A 248 -1.12 17.11 33.62
C VAL A 248 -2.39 17.06 32.77
N LYS A 249 -3.05 18.19 32.55
CA LYS A 249 -4.34 18.24 31.85
C LYS A 249 -4.18 18.70 30.41
N VAL A 250 -4.87 18.01 29.49
CA VAL A 250 -5.06 18.48 28.11
C VAL A 250 -6.14 19.55 28.08
N VAL A 251 -5.80 20.76 27.67
CA VAL A 251 -6.71 21.92 27.62
C VAL A 251 -7.21 22.26 26.21
N TYR A 252 -6.52 21.77 25.17
CA TYR A 252 -6.96 21.83 23.77
C TYR A 252 -6.39 20.65 22.99
N ALA A 253 -7.15 20.16 22.01
CA ALA A 253 -6.72 19.14 21.06
C ALA A 253 -6.84 19.71 19.64
N ASP A 254 -5.78 19.62 18.84
CA ASP A 254 -5.81 20.08 17.46
C ASP A 254 -6.40 19.03 16.50
N GLN A 255 -6.65 19.43 15.26
CA GLN A 255 -6.86 18.48 14.17
C GLN A 255 -5.53 17.88 13.69
N GLU A 256 -5.59 16.77 12.94
CA GLU A 256 -4.39 16.17 12.35
C GLU A 256 -3.71 17.14 11.37
N SER A 257 -2.39 17.13 11.43
CA SER A 257 -1.44 17.96 10.69
C SER A 257 -0.56 17.08 9.80
N SER A 258 0.12 17.63 8.80
CA SER A 258 0.75 16.83 7.73
C SER A 258 1.93 15.94 8.16
N ASN A 259 2.33 16.01 9.43
CA ASN A 259 3.27 15.09 10.06
C ASN A 259 2.90 14.68 11.50
N GLY A 260 1.62 14.76 11.91
CA GLY A 260 1.16 14.29 13.23
C GLY A 260 0.03 15.12 13.83
N ILE A 261 -0.11 15.11 15.15
CA ILE A 261 -1.11 15.89 15.92
C ILE A 261 -0.46 16.54 17.16
N PHE A 262 -1.00 17.68 17.63
CA PHE A 262 -0.63 18.23 18.94
C PHE A 262 -1.82 18.47 19.86
N TYR A 263 -1.51 18.46 21.15
CA TYR A 263 -2.38 18.76 22.28
C TYR A 263 -1.76 19.89 23.09
N GLU A 264 -2.55 20.86 23.53
CA GLU A 264 -2.11 21.87 24.49
C GLU A 264 -2.27 21.32 25.91
N ILE A 265 -1.25 21.48 26.75
CA ILE A 265 -1.27 21.03 28.16
C ILE A 265 -0.98 22.16 29.15
N ASP A 266 -1.52 22.05 30.37
CA ASP A 266 -1.47 23.08 31.42
C ASP A 266 -0.17 23.12 32.26
N THR A 267 0.67 22.10 32.09
CA THR A 267 1.84 21.81 32.94
C THR A 267 2.97 21.23 32.09
N VAL A 268 4.22 21.65 32.32
CA VAL A 268 5.39 21.06 31.64
C VAL A 268 5.71 19.70 32.26
N MET A 269 5.76 18.65 31.44
CA MET A 269 6.07 17.29 31.87
C MET A 269 7.58 17.12 32.07
N ILE A 270 8.01 16.78 33.29
CA ILE A 270 9.42 16.57 33.62
C ILE A 270 9.74 15.06 33.51
N PRO A 271 10.71 14.64 32.69
CA PRO A 271 11.08 13.22 32.59
C PRO A 271 11.69 12.71 33.90
N PRO A 272 11.41 11.45 34.33
CA PRO A 272 12.02 10.86 35.53
C PRO A 272 13.55 10.89 35.56
N SER A 273 14.20 10.86 34.40
CA SER A 273 15.66 11.01 34.24
C SER A 273 16.20 12.44 34.41
N TYR A 274 15.35 13.49 34.42
CA TYR A 274 15.74 14.89 34.32
C TYR A 274 16.78 15.33 35.37
N GLN A 275 16.56 14.99 36.65
CA GLN A 275 17.48 15.33 37.75
C GLN A 275 18.87 14.71 37.57
N LYS A 276 18.94 13.49 37.03
CA LYS A 276 20.21 12.82 36.72
C LYS A 276 20.93 13.54 35.57
N ILE A 277 20.19 13.98 34.55
CA ILE A 277 20.74 14.71 33.40
C ILE A 277 21.24 16.10 33.82
N GLN A 278 20.53 16.80 34.72
CA GLN A 278 21.01 18.07 35.30
C GLN A 278 22.34 17.91 36.06
N ALA A 279 22.53 16.80 36.78
CA ALA A 279 23.77 16.52 37.50
C ALA A 279 24.97 16.13 36.61
N ILE A 280 24.73 15.74 35.35
CA ILE A 280 25.79 15.35 34.39
C ILE A 280 26.26 16.59 33.61
N ASP A 281 26.86 17.55 34.31
CA ASP A 281 27.55 18.69 33.69
C ASP A 281 29.02 18.37 33.36
N LYS A 282 29.22 17.34 32.51
CA LYS A 282 30.52 17.01 31.91
C LYS A 282 30.36 16.58 30.46
N ALA A 283 30.93 17.37 29.54
CA ALA A 283 31.00 17.07 28.11
C ALA A 283 31.94 15.89 27.74
N ASN A 284 32.46 15.15 28.73
CA ASN A 284 33.49 14.10 28.60
C ASN A 284 33.07 12.77 29.27
N THR A 285 31.77 12.48 29.37
CA THR A 285 31.29 11.16 29.84
C THR A 285 31.76 10.08 28.84
N SER A 286 32.47 9.06 29.32
CA SER A 286 33.01 7.99 28.48
C SER A 286 31.95 6.94 28.15
N LEU A 287 32.21 6.12 27.12
CA LEU A 287 31.35 4.98 26.82
C LEU A 287 31.21 4.04 28.04
N LYS A 288 32.29 3.83 28.80
CA LYS A 288 32.30 2.98 29.99
C LYS A 288 31.38 3.52 31.08
N ASP A 289 31.39 4.83 31.35
CA ASP A 289 30.50 5.44 32.34
C ASP A 289 29.03 5.22 31.97
N ILE A 290 28.69 5.34 30.68
CA ILE A 290 27.33 5.08 30.18
C ILE A 290 26.95 3.60 30.34
N THR A 291 27.83 2.66 30.01
CA THR A 291 27.55 1.21 30.10
C THR A 291 27.47 0.71 31.54
N ASP A 292 28.35 1.19 32.43
CA ASP A 292 28.34 0.88 33.85
C ASP A 292 27.08 1.41 34.56
N GLN A 293 26.57 2.59 34.19
CA GLN A 293 25.35 3.18 34.75
C GLN A 293 24.05 2.60 34.17
N ASN A 294 24.09 1.97 32.98
CA ASN A 294 22.89 1.53 32.27
C ASN A 294 22.68 0.01 32.16
N GLY A 295 23.64 -0.81 32.56
CA GLY A 295 23.53 -2.27 32.44
C GLY A 295 23.79 -2.75 31.01
N PHE A 296 24.95 -2.35 30.47
CA PHE A 296 25.52 -2.85 29.21
C PHE A 296 26.96 -3.38 29.41
N LYS A 297 27.30 -3.80 30.65
CA LYS A 297 28.67 -4.15 31.07
C LYS A 297 29.21 -5.37 30.34
N THR A 298 28.38 -6.39 30.13
CA THR A 298 28.77 -7.65 29.47
C THR A 298 29.10 -7.41 28.00
N PHE A 299 28.30 -6.60 27.30
CA PHE A 299 28.58 -6.25 25.90
C PHE A 299 29.75 -5.26 25.77
N TYR A 300 29.86 -4.27 26.68
CA TYR A 300 31.04 -3.40 26.75
C TYR A 300 32.33 -4.21 26.92
N LYS A 301 32.31 -5.26 27.75
CA LYS A 301 33.50 -6.09 27.98
C LYS A 301 33.92 -6.85 26.71
N LEU A 302 32.96 -7.32 25.91
CA LEU A 302 33.25 -7.91 24.60
C LEU A 302 33.90 -6.90 23.63
N LEU A 303 33.44 -5.64 23.59
CA LEU A 303 34.07 -4.57 22.79
C LEU A 303 35.51 -4.26 23.26
N GLU A 304 35.74 -4.27 24.57
CA GLU A 304 37.05 -4.04 25.19
C GLU A 304 38.03 -5.17 24.87
N ASP A 305 37.63 -6.43 25.09
CA ASP A 305 38.49 -7.61 24.91
C ASP A 305 38.75 -7.96 23.44
N THR A 306 37.85 -7.61 22.52
CA THR A 306 38.10 -7.72 21.08
C THR A 306 38.89 -6.53 20.51
N GLY A 307 38.97 -5.41 21.24
CA GLY A 307 39.61 -4.19 20.78
C GLY A 307 38.76 -3.33 19.82
N VAL A 308 37.48 -3.68 19.59
CA VAL A 308 36.54 -2.90 18.76
C VAL A 308 36.34 -1.46 19.29
N ILE A 309 36.58 -1.22 20.60
CA ILE A 309 36.69 0.13 21.18
C ILE A 309 37.64 1.04 20.38
N LYS A 310 38.72 0.52 19.78
CA LYS A 310 39.64 1.32 18.95
C LYS A 310 38.99 1.84 17.66
N GLN A 311 38.05 1.09 17.08
CA GLN A 311 37.30 1.52 15.89
C GLN A 311 36.20 2.53 16.24
N ILE A 312 35.56 2.35 17.41
CA ILE A 312 34.63 3.33 18.00
C ILE A 312 35.32 4.68 18.27
N GLN A 313 36.61 4.65 18.62
CA GLN A 313 37.43 5.83 18.90
C GLN A 313 38.18 6.39 17.67
N ASP A 314 38.00 5.82 16.48
CA ASP A 314 38.67 6.30 15.27
C ASP A 314 38.05 7.63 14.78
N PRO A 315 38.84 8.72 14.63
CA PRO A 315 38.35 10.01 14.13
C PRO A 315 37.65 9.96 12.76
N LEU A 316 37.90 8.94 11.94
CA LEU A 316 37.21 8.71 10.66
C LEU A 316 35.76 8.28 10.87
N HIS A 317 35.51 7.41 11.86
CA HIS A 317 34.18 6.87 12.15
C HIS A 317 33.36 7.74 13.12
N ILE A 318 33.99 8.69 13.83
CA ILE A 318 33.32 9.61 14.75
C ILE A 318 32.50 10.68 13.97
N PRO A 319 31.24 10.97 14.36
CA PRO A 319 30.52 10.41 15.49
C PRO A 319 29.87 9.06 15.16
N VAL A 320 29.80 8.16 16.15
CA VAL A 320 29.18 6.83 16.02
C VAL A 320 27.80 6.76 16.69
N THR A 321 27.00 5.75 16.33
CA THR A 321 25.77 5.39 17.06
C THR A 321 25.75 3.89 17.37
N LEU A 322 25.70 3.52 18.65
CA LEU A 322 25.81 2.14 19.14
C LEU A 322 24.45 1.61 19.58
N PHE A 323 24.12 0.38 19.21
CA PHE A 323 23.01 -0.38 19.78
C PHE A 323 23.56 -1.42 20.75
N LEU A 324 23.31 -1.26 22.06
CA LEU A 324 23.88 -2.10 23.10
C LEU A 324 22.82 -3.04 23.71
N PRO A 325 22.96 -4.37 23.57
CA PRO A 325 22.18 -5.36 24.30
C PRO A 325 22.29 -5.16 25.81
N THR A 326 21.15 -5.21 26.52
CA THR A 326 21.17 -5.15 27.98
C THR A 326 21.92 -6.34 28.59
N ASP A 327 22.47 -6.18 29.79
CA ASP A 327 23.11 -7.30 30.51
C ASP A 327 22.12 -8.45 30.77
N SER A 328 20.83 -8.15 30.94
CA SER A 328 19.73 -9.13 30.95
C SER A 328 19.58 -9.89 29.63
N THR A 329 19.70 -9.21 28.49
CA THR A 329 19.69 -9.82 27.16
C THR A 329 20.90 -10.74 26.97
N MET A 330 22.10 -10.28 27.34
CA MET A 330 23.32 -11.09 27.26
C MET A 330 23.24 -12.33 28.16
N ALA A 331 22.67 -12.19 29.35
CA ALA A 331 22.40 -13.32 30.25
C ALA A 331 21.35 -14.30 29.69
N ALA A 332 20.37 -13.82 28.91
CA ALA A 332 19.30 -14.63 28.33
C ALA A 332 19.70 -15.41 27.05
N LEU A 333 20.88 -15.15 26.46
CA LEU A 333 21.38 -15.92 25.31
C LEU A 333 21.45 -17.43 25.61
N SER A 334 21.18 -18.26 24.60
CA SER A 334 21.28 -19.71 24.74
C SER A 334 22.72 -20.16 25.02
N GLN A 335 22.90 -21.33 25.64
CA GLN A 335 24.25 -21.79 25.98
C GLN A 335 25.12 -21.99 24.73
N ALA A 336 24.58 -22.58 23.66
CA ALA A 336 25.29 -22.73 22.39
C ALA A 336 25.73 -21.37 21.78
N GLN A 337 24.91 -20.31 21.89
CA GLN A 337 25.32 -18.97 21.46
C GLN A 337 26.43 -18.38 22.35
N LYS A 338 26.38 -18.60 23.66
CA LYS A 338 27.45 -18.18 24.59
C LYS A 338 28.75 -18.92 24.29
N ASP A 339 28.70 -20.24 24.14
CA ASP A 339 29.85 -21.09 23.80
C ASP A 339 30.45 -20.67 22.45
N TYR A 340 29.60 -20.36 21.46
CA TYR A 340 30.04 -19.83 20.17
C TYR A 340 30.71 -18.46 20.31
N LEU A 341 30.07 -17.48 20.95
CA LEU A 341 30.54 -16.10 21.05
C LEU A 341 31.77 -15.93 21.94
N TYR A 342 31.91 -16.72 22.99
CA TYR A 342 33.05 -16.67 23.91
C TYR A 342 34.20 -17.61 23.53
N SER A 343 34.04 -18.46 22.51
CA SER A 343 35.12 -19.29 21.98
C SER A 343 36.24 -18.44 21.37
N LEU A 344 37.48 -18.68 21.80
CA LEU A 344 38.68 -18.04 21.24
C LEU A 344 38.88 -18.34 19.74
N GLN A 345 38.34 -19.44 19.23
CA GLN A 345 38.41 -19.81 17.80
C GLN A 345 37.48 -18.93 16.95
N ASN A 346 36.34 -18.51 17.49
CA ASN A 346 35.31 -17.72 16.80
C ASN A 346 35.50 -16.21 16.97
N ARG A 347 36.68 -15.78 17.44
CA ARG A 347 36.96 -14.36 17.75
C ARG A 347 36.81 -13.41 16.54
N PRO A 348 37.15 -13.79 15.29
CA PRO A 348 36.84 -12.97 14.11
C PRO A 348 35.33 -12.76 13.92
N GLN A 349 34.54 -13.82 14.06
CA GLN A 349 33.08 -13.77 13.94
C GLN A 349 32.44 -12.97 15.08
N LEU A 350 32.98 -13.06 16.30
CA LEU A 350 32.59 -12.17 17.41
C LEU A 350 32.83 -10.69 17.07
N VAL A 351 33.98 -10.33 16.49
CA VAL A 351 34.24 -8.94 16.05
C VAL A 351 33.17 -8.49 15.05
N GLU A 352 32.77 -9.37 14.14
CA GLU A 352 31.74 -9.09 13.14
C GLU A 352 30.35 -8.83 13.78
N TYR A 353 29.92 -9.66 14.74
CA TYR A 353 28.72 -9.39 15.55
C TYR A 353 28.81 -8.01 16.23
N LEU A 354 29.95 -7.67 16.84
CA LEU A 354 30.14 -6.41 17.55
C LEU A 354 30.13 -5.20 16.61
N GLU A 355 30.75 -5.30 15.44
CA GLU A 355 30.74 -4.25 14.42
C GLU A 355 29.34 -4.04 13.79
N TYR A 356 28.50 -5.08 13.74
CA TYR A 356 27.11 -4.96 13.27
C TYR A 356 26.20 -4.17 14.23
N HIS A 357 26.57 -4.07 15.50
CA HIS A 357 25.85 -3.25 16.49
C HIS A 357 26.22 -1.74 16.43
N ILE A 358 27.13 -1.32 15.53
CA ILE A 358 27.71 0.03 15.53
C ILE A 358 27.47 0.71 14.18
N LEU A 359 26.73 1.82 14.16
CA LEU A 359 26.65 2.73 13.01
C LEU A 359 27.86 3.65 12.96
N ARG A 360 28.41 3.82 11.76
CA ARG A 360 29.60 4.62 11.49
C ARG A 360 29.26 6.00 10.94
N GLU A 361 30.17 6.96 11.15
CA GLU A 361 30.19 8.29 10.53
C GLU A 361 28.98 9.20 10.85
N LYS A 362 28.01 8.71 11.62
CA LYS A 362 26.74 9.39 11.92
C LYS A 362 26.27 9.18 13.37
N LYS A 363 25.93 10.30 14.01
CA LYS A 363 25.08 10.35 15.21
C LYS A 363 23.62 10.40 14.77
N VAL A 364 22.79 9.44 15.17
CA VAL A 364 21.39 9.33 14.71
C VAL A 364 20.43 9.50 15.88
N HIS A 365 19.78 10.67 15.98
CA HIS A 365 18.87 10.95 17.09
C HIS A 365 17.53 10.19 16.97
N SER A 366 16.85 9.99 18.09
CA SER A 366 15.68 9.11 18.21
C SER A 366 14.48 9.51 17.37
N ALA A 367 14.39 10.79 16.97
CA ALA A 367 13.40 11.30 16.04
C ALA A 367 13.79 11.09 14.56
N GLU A 368 15.09 11.00 14.28
CA GLU A 368 15.62 10.84 12.92
C GLU A 368 15.72 9.38 12.50
N VAL A 369 15.97 8.47 13.46
CA VAL A 369 16.26 7.06 13.21
C VAL A 369 15.17 6.33 12.40
N MET A 370 13.91 6.78 12.52
CA MET A 370 12.74 6.27 11.78
C MET A 370 12.69 6.70 10.30
N HIS A 371 13.54 7.63 9.89
CA HIS A 371 13.51 8.28 8.57
C HIS A 371 14.62 7.83 7.64
N PHE A 372 15.43 6.85 8.07
CA PHE A 372 16.47 6.25 7.24
C PHE A 372 16.03 4.86 6.81
N ASP A 373 15.78 4.71 5.51
CA ASP A 373 15.36 3.45 4.89
C ASP A 373 16.38 2.33 5.17
N SER A 374 17.67 2.69 5.28
CA SER A 374 18.74 1.82 5.78
C SER A 374 19.87 2.63 6.43
N LEU A 375 20.55 2.05 7.42
CA LEU A 375 21.67 2.65 8.16
C LEU A 375 22.87 1.70 8.16
N LYS A 376 24.00 2.14 7.60
CA LYS A 376 25.21 1.32 7.46
C LYS A 376 25.99 1.17 8.77
N THR A 377 26.28 -0.08 9.10
CA THR A 377 27.09 -0.49 10.26
C THR A 377 28.60 -0.43 9.95
N LEU A 378 29.46 -0.60 10.96
CA LEU A 378 30.91 -0.84 10.73
C LEU A 378 31.12 -2.13 9.94
N GLN A 379 30.35 -3.18 10.25
CA GLN A 379 30.38 -4.48 9.56
C GLN A 379 29.88 -4.46 8.10
N GLY A 380 29.34 -3.33 7.64
CA GLY A 380 28.98 -3.07 6.25
C GLY A 380 27.54 -3.40 5.87
N SER A 381 26.82 -4.22 6.64
CA SER A 381 25.38 -4.46 6.40
C SER A 381 24.57 -3.28 6.92
N ASP A 382 23.36 -3.20 6.41
CA ASP A 382 22.38 -2.26 6.90
C ASP A 382 21.66 -2.79 8.14
N VAL A 383 21.24 -1.87 9.00
CA VAL A 383 20.10 -2.05 9.91
C VAL A 383 19.02 -1.04 9.54
N SER A 384 17.76 -1.37 9.79
CA SER A 384 16.64 -0.43 9.66
C SER A 384 15.91 -0.31 11.00
N VAL A 385 15.37 0.88 11.30
CA VAL A 385 14.59 1.12 12.52
C VAL A 385 13.18 1.54 12.17
N SER A 386 12.22 0.82 12.73
CA SER A 386 10.83 0.80 12.31
C SER A 386 9.86 1.06 13.46
N CYS A 387 8.75 1.72 13.14
CA CYS A 387 7.58 1.88 14.00
C CYS A 387 6.66 0.67 13.83
N THR A 388 6.55 -0.21 14.83
CA THR A 388 5.71 -1.43 14.72
C THR A 388 5.05 -1.80 16.06
N GLY A 389 3.95 -2.54 16.00
CA GLY A 389 3.15 -2.97 17.15
C GLY A 389 2.03 -1.98 17.51
N GLU A 390 0.85 -2.49 17.86
CA GLU A 390 -0.30 -1.65 18.24
C GLU A 390 -0.32 -1.29 19.73
N ASP A 391 0.17 -2.20 20.59
CA ASP A 391 0.14 -2.06 22.05
C ASP A 391 1.25 -1.14 22.61
N ASN A 392 2.44 -1.21 22.01
CA ASN A 392 3.62 -0.47 22.46
C ASN A 392 3.80 0.83 21.66
N ILE A 393 2.82 1.73 21.75
CA ILE A 393 2.79 2.97 20.97
C ILE A 393 4.05 3.80 21.23
N GLY A 394 4.74 4.22 20.17
CA GLY A 394 6.00 4.97 20.23
C GLY A 394 7.26 4.12 20.52
N ALA A 395 7.12 2.80 20.60
CA ALA A 395 8.27 1.89 20.58
C ALA A 395 8.94 1.88 19.19
N LEU A 396 10.25 1.64 19.19
CA LEU A 396 11.10 1.62 17.99
C LEU A 396 11.77 0.24 17.92
N TYR A 397 11.78 -0.35 16.73
CA TYR A 397 12.25 -1.72 16.53
C TYR A 397 13.28 -1.83 15.41
N ILE A 398 14.39 -2.51 15.70
CA ILE A 398 15.46 -2.80 14.73
C ILE A 398 15.11 -4.07 13.96
N ASN A 399 15.42 -4.12 12.66
CA ASN A 399 15.38 -5.31 11.81
C ASN A 399 14.11 -6.17 11.99
N ASN A 400 12.98 -5.64 11.53
CA ASN A 400 11.70 -6.36 11.43
C ASN A 400 11.19 -6.96 12.77
N LYS A 401 10.84 -6.07 13.70
CA LYS A 401 9.99 -6.30 14.90
C LYS A 401 10.60 -7.09 16.06
N ASN A 402 11.64 -7.90 15.85
CA ASN A 402 12.16 -8.81 16.89
C ASN A 402 13.16 -8.18 17.88
N CYS A 403 13.44 -6.88 17.77
CA CYS A 403 14.40 -6.18 18.62
C CYS A 403 13.92 -4.78 18.99
N ARG A 404 13.60 -4.50 20.25
CA ARG A 404 13.06 -3.22 20.71
C ARG A 404 14.18 -2.34 21.28
N ILE A 405 14.13 -1.05 20.94
CA ILE A 405 14.95 -0.01 21.57
C ILE A 405 14.30 0.38 22.91
N VAL A 406 14.90 -0.10 24.01
CA VAL A 406 14.46 0.08 25.40
C VAL A 406 15.13 1.26 26.13
N LYS A 407 16.25 1.78 25.63
CA LYS A 407 16.86 3.05 26.10
C LYS A 407 17.29 3.91 24.91
N ARG A 408 17.12 5.24 25.02
CA ARG A 408 17.39 6.20 23.92
C ARG A 408 18.23 7.38 24.42
N ASN A 409 18.83 8.12 23.49
CA ASN A 409 19.47 9.41 23.73
C ASN A 409 20.62 9.40 24.78
N LEU A 410 21.32 8.27 24.95
CA LEU A 410 22.44 8.15 25.88
C LEU A 410 23.75 8.67 25.23
N ASP A 411 23.95 9.99 25.31
CA ASP A 411 25.15 10.67 24.78
C ASP A 411 26.45 10.21 25.47
N PHE A 412 27.51 10.02 24.68
CA PHE A 412 28.90 9.92 25.19
C PHE A 412 29.86 10.72 24.30
N LYS A 413 31.15 10.79 24.69
CA LYS A 413 32.17 11.63 24.02
C LYS A 413 32.30 11.39 22.51
N GLU A 414 32.31 10.14 22.05
CA GLU A 414 32.50 9.79 20.63
C GLU A 414 31.17 9.65 19.85
N GLY A 415 30.01 9.69 20.49
CA GLY A 415 28.75 9.36 19.81
C GLY A 415 27.50 9.27 20.68
N LEU A 416 26.63 8.32 20.32
CA LEU A 416 25.33 8.06 20.95
C LEU A 416 25.14 6.57 21.22
N VAL A 417 24.51 6.21 22.34
CA VAL A 417 24.09 4.84 22.69
C VAL A 417 22.56 4.73 22.70
N TYR A 418 22.08 3.62 22.16
CA TYR A 418 20.75 3.04 22.36
C TYR A 418 20.87 1.73 23.13
N GLY A 419 19.94 1.46 24.04
CA GLY A 419 19.79 0.14 24.66
C GLY A 419 18.77 -0.70 23.91
N ILE A 420 19.10 -1.95 23.62
CA ILE A 420 18.21 -2.92 22.96
C ILE A 420 17.99 -4.17 23.81
N ASP A 421 16.82 -4.79 23.65
CA ASP A 421 16.46 -6.03 24.36
C ASP A 421 16.85 -7.33 23.61
N CYS A 422 17.33 -7.23 22.37
CA CYS A 422 17.90 -8.33 21.59
C CYS A 422 19.43 -8.26 21.44
N PHE A 423 20.03 -9.33 20.90
CA PHE A 423 21.39 -9.34 20.34
C PHE A 423 21.27 -9.40 18.81
N LEU A 424 21.84 -8.43 18.09
CA LEU A 424 21.73 -8.34 16.64
C LEU A 424 22.68 -9.32 15.95
N THR A 425 22.13 -10.24 15.16
CA THR A 425 22.89 -11.15 14.30
C THR A 425 23.09 -10.51 12.92
N PRO A 426 24.33 -10.42 12.38
CA PRO A 426 24.56 -9.98 11.02
C PRO A 426 23.97 -11.00 10.03
N PRO A 427 23.46 -10.58 8.85
CA PRO A 427 22.83 -11.50 7.89
C PRO A 427 23.81 -12.48 7.23
N SER A 428 25.12 -12.30 7.42
CA SER A 428 26.18 -12.89 6.61
C SER A 428 27.48 -13.10 7.39
N LEU A 429 27.40 -13.82 8.51
CA LEU A 429 28.56 -14.10 9.36
C LEU A 429 29.67 -14.83 8.58
N GLY A 430 30.85 -14.22 8.49
CA GLY A 430 32.01 -14.67 7.70
C GLY A 430 31.93 -14.36 6.20
N GLY A 431 30.81 -13.79 5.71
CA GLY A 431 30.56 -13.58 4.28
C GLY A 431 31.16 -12.30 3.70
N ARG A 432 31.73 -11.42 4.53
CA ARG A 432 32.14 -10.07 4.12
C ARG A 432 33.64 -9.85 4.11
N CYS A 433 34.12 -9.50 2.92
CA CYS A 433 35.51 -9.24 2.57
C CYS A 433 35.69 -7.79 2.05
N ASP A 434 34.85 -6.87 2.55
CA ASP A 434 34.83 -5.43 2.22
C ASP A 434 36.22 -4.79 2.33
N LYS A 435 36.57 -3.95 1.34
CA LYS A 435 37.83 -3.19 1.36
C LYS A 435 37.60 -1.73 1.73
N ARG A 436 38.44 -1.22 2.63
CA ARG A 436 38.51 0.20 3.04
C ARG A 436 39.73 0.84 2.36
N ASP A 437 39.50 1.75 1.42
CA ASP A 437 40.54 2.62 0.86
C ASP A 437 40.40 4.02 1.48
N VAL A 438 41.47 4.56 2.07
CA VAL A 438 41.47 5.96 2.54
C VAL A 438 42.02 6.85 1.42
N VAL A 439 41.18 7.77 0.93
CA VAL A 439 41.55 8.75 -0.10
C VAL A 439 41.77 10.11 0.57
N ASP A 440 42.98 10.64 0.44
CA ASP A 440 43.32 12.00 0.87
C ASP A 440 43.04 13.00 -0.26
N ILE A 441 42.15 13.96 0.01
CA ILE A 441 41.87 15.09 -0.87
C ILE A 441 42.61 16.31 -0.33
N THR A 442 43.66 16.73 -1.03
CA THR A 442 44.38 17.97 -0.73
C THR A 442 43.62 19.16 -1.30
N MET A 443 43.05 19.99 -0.42
CA MET A 443 42.32 21.21 -0.80
C MET A 443 43.28 22.29 -1.35
N PRO A 444 42.77 23.32 -2.04
CA PRO A 444 43.57 24.50 -2.40
C PRO A 444 44.14 25.21 -1.17
N CYS A 445 45.29 25.88 -1.33
CA CYS A 445 45.84 26.77 -0.30
C CYS A 445 44.92 28.00 -0.11
N ARG A 446 44.68 28.40 1.15
CA ARG A 446 43.88 29.58 1.48
C ARG A 446 44.63 30.54 2.42
N TYR A 447 44.10 31.75 2.57
CA TYR A 447 44.62 32.72 3.54
C TYR A 447 44.46 32.20 4.97
N CYS A 448 45.49 32.37 5.80
CA CYS A 448 45.51 31.88 7.17
C CYS A 448 44.65 32.77 8.08
N SER A 449 43.63 32.21 8.72
CA SER A 449 42.80 32.89 9.73
C SER A 449 42.85 32.16 11.08
N PRO A 450 42.91 32.87 12.23
CA PRO A 450 42.89 32.23 13.55
C PRO A 450 41.62 31.42 13.86
N ILE A 451 40.52 31.67 13.14
CA ILE A 451 39.20 31.05 13.36
C ILE A 451 38.88 30.02 12.25
N SER A 452 39.92 29.48 11.61
CA SER A 452 39.82 28.61 10.44
C SER A 452 39.31 27.20 10.78
N ARG A 453 37.98 27.02 10.74
CA ARG A 453 37.35 25.69 10.66
C ARG A 453 37.82 24.98 9.37
N SER A 454 37.85 23.66 9.35
CA SER A 454 38.29 22.89 8.18
C SER A 454 37.24 22.91 7.06
N ASP A 455 37.61 23.38 5.87
CA ASP A 455 36.74 23.43 4.68
C ASP A 455 36.60 22.06 3.99
N CYS A 456 36.68 20.97 4.75
CA CYS A 456 36.50 19.63 4.21
C CYS A 456 35.02 19.43 3.80
N PRO A 457 34.75 18.85 2.61
CA PRO A 457 33.42 18.38 2.24
C PRO A 457 32.78 17.54 3.35
N ALA A 458 31.44 17.57 3.47
CA ALA A 458 30.72 16.89 4.56
C ALA A 458 30.94 15.36 4.66
N ILE A 459 31.50 14.74 3.62
CA ILE A 459 31.85 13.31 3.53
C ILE A 459 33.33 13.01 3.89
N SER A 460 34.12 14.02 4.27
CA SER A 460 35.55 13.85 4.60
C SER A 460 35.92 14.57 5.90
N LYS A 461 37.02 14.13 6.52
CA LYS A 461 37.52 14.63 7.81
C LYS A 461 38.89 15.28 7.63
N PRO A 462 39.22 16.38 8.32
CA PRO A 462 40.57 16.95 8.27
C PRO A 462 41.59 15.94 8.82
N LYS A 463 42.64 15.65 8.05
CA LYS A 463 43.73 14.76 8.47
C LYS A 463 44.55 15.45 9.56
N VAL A 464 44.70 14.80 10.71
CA VAL A 464 45.41 15.38 11.87
C VAL A 464 46.91 15.44 11.59
N GLY A 465 47.41 16.64 11.28
CA GLY A 465 48.81 16.90 10.93
C GLY A 465 49.10 18.39 10.74
N PHE A 466 50.37 18.75 10.57
CA PHE A 466 50.81 20.14 10.43
C PHE A 466 50.19 20.83 9.20
N ILE A 467 49.51 21.96 9.44
CA ILE A 467 48.96 22.82 8.39
C ILE A 467 50.10 23.64 7.76
N HIS A 468 50.89 23.00 6.89
CA HIS A 468 51.85 23.73 6.07
C HIS A 468 51.12 24.59 5.03
N ARG A 469 51.49 25.88 4.95
CA ARG A 469 51.00 26.87 3.97
C ARG A 469 49.46 27.06 3.93
N CYS A 470 48.75 26.78 5.02
CA CYS A 470 47.29 26.90 5.09
C CYS A 470 46.55 26.10 3.99
N GLN A 471 47.12 24.96 3.64
CA GLN A 471 46.51 23.91 2.83
C GLN A 471 45.89 22.85 3.76
N SER A 472 44.67 22.41 3.48
CA SER A 472 43.97 21.37 4.28
C SER A 472 43.96 20.05 3.52
N VAL A 473 44.38 18.96 4.17
CA VAL A 473 44.21 17.59 3.64
C VAL A 473 42.98 16.99 4.31
N CYS A 474 42.04 16.50 3.51
CA CYS A 474 40.78 15.94 3.96
C CYS A 474 40.69 14.46 3.55
N SER A 475 40.74 13.55 4.52
CA SER A 475 40.65 12.11 4.29
C SER A 475 39.20 11.66 4.22
N MET A 476 38.86 10.77 3.29
CA MET A 476 37.58 10.06 3.23
C MET A 476 37.80 8.56 3.07
N VAL A 477 36.93 7.74 3.66
CA VAL A 477 36.99 6.28 3.56
C VAL A 477 36.07 5.82 2.43
N ILE A 478 36.64 5.41 1.31
CA ILE A 478 35.90 4.69 0.26
C ILE A 478 35.78 3.23 0.71
N TRP A 479 34.56 2.83 1.00
CA TRP A 479 34.23 1.42 1.14
C TRP A 479 33.95 0.83 -0.25
N LYS A 480 34.62 -0.28 -0.55
CA LYS A 480 34.37 -1.14 -1.70
C LYS A 480 33.67 -2.41 -1.17
N PRO A 481 32.34 -2.52 -1.31
CA PRO A 481 31.62 -3.73 -0.92
C PRO A 481 32.22 -4.94 -1.63
N LYS A 482 32.47 -6.01 -0.90
CA LYS A 482 32.93 -7.27 -1.48
C LYS A 482 32.52 -8.45 -0.60
N CYS A 483 31.96 -9.47 -1.22
CA CYS A 483 31.72 -10.73 -0.55
C CYS A 483 32.96 -11.63 -0.56
N CYS A 484 33.09 -12.46 0.47
CA CYS A 484 34.07 -13.53 0.49
C CYS A 484 33.66 -14.63 -0.52
N PRO A 485 34.60 -15.47 -1.00
CA PRO A 485 34.27 -16.54 -1.95
C PRO A 485 33.19 -17.47 -1.38
N GLY A 486 32.20 -17.82 -2.20
CA GLY A 486 31.01 -18.58 -1.77
C GLY A 486 29.93 -17.76 -1.08
N TYR A 487 29.96 -16.43 -1.16
CA TYR A 487 28.91 -15.52 -0.67
C TYR A 487 28.54 -14.46 -1.72
N TYR A 488 27.25 -14.08 -1.80
CA TYR A 488 26.70 -13.32 -2.93
C TYR A 488 25.76 -12.16 -2.55
N GLY A 489 25.65 -11.19 -3.45
CA GLY A 489 24.68 -10.09 -3.40
C GLY A 489 24.97 -8.99 -2.36
N ARG A 490 24.06 -8.02 -2.23
CA ARG A 490 24.21 -6.79 -1.40
C ARG A 490 24.68 -7.06 0.03
N ASP A 491 24.11 -8.07 0.66
CA ASP A 491 24.39 -8.42 2.06
C ASP A 491 25.32 -9.64 2.19
N CYS A 492 25.85 -10.17 1.09
CA CYS A 492 26.77 -11.31 1.06
C CYS A 492 26.22 -12.57 1.75
N LEU A 493 25.06 -13.03 1.31
CA LEU A 493 24.46 -14.28 1.82
C LEU A 493 25.27 -15.49 1.34
N ALA A 494 25.29 -16.58 2.11
CA ALA A 494 25.99 -17.80 1.71
C ALA A 494 25.35 -18.41 0.45
N CYS A 495 26.18 -18.85 -0.50
CA CYS A 495 25.72 -19.65 -1.64
C CYS A 495 25.08 -20.96 -1.17
N PRO A 496 24.14 -21.55 -1.94
CA PRO A 496 23.51 -22.83 -1.60
C PRO A 496 24.54 -23.94 -1.34
N GLY A 497 24.36 -24.69 -0.26
CA GLY A 497 25.32 -25.70 0.25
C GLY A 497 25.54 -25.53 1.76
N GLU A 498 26.47 -26.29 2.36
CA GLU A 498 26.90 -26.04 3.74
C GLU A 498 27.88 -24.85 3.84
N PRO A 499 28.00 -24.17 5.00
CA PRO A 499 28.94 -23.06 5.21
C PRO A 499 30.42 -23.46 5.08
N GLY A 500 30.92 -23.44 3.84
CA GLY A 500 32.27 -23.87 3.48
C GLY A 500 32.33 -24.74 2.21
N SER A 501 31.19 -25.28 1.77
CA SER A 501 31.05 -26.06 0.54
C SER A 501 30.00 -25.44 -0.39
N PRO A 502 30.27 -24.26 -0.98
CA PRO A 502 29.34 -23.61 -1.91
C PRO A 502 29.08 -24.53 -3.11
N CYS A 503 27.82 -24.65 -3.50
CA CYS A 503 27.35 -25.60 -4.51
C CYS A 503 27.81 -27.04 -4.23
N SER A 504 27.81 -27.44 -2.96
CA SER A 504 28.21 -28.77 -2.45
C SER A 504 29.62 -29.23 -2.89
N ASN A 505 30.48 -28.31 -3.35
CA ASN A 505 31.73 -28.58 -4.07
C ASN A 505 31.57 -29.29 -5.44
N HIS A 506 30.36 -29.36 -5.98
CA HIS A 506 30.00 -29.99 -7.27
C HIS A 506 29.49 -28.97 -8.31
N GLY A 507 29.93 -27.72 -8.18
CA GLY A 507 29.57 -26.64 -9.09
C GLY A 507 30.21 -25.30 -8.70
N ARG A 508 29.83 -24.24 -9.41
CA ARG A 508 30.32 -22.87 -9.18
C ARG A 508 29.16 -21.91 -8.96
N CYS A 509 29.17 -21.25 -7.82
CA CYS A 509 28.21 -20.19 -7.49
C CYS A 509 28.45 -18.95 -8.37
N ASP A 510 27.38 -18.21 -8.62
CA ASP A 510 27.42 -16.80 -9.03
C ASP A 510 27.60 -15.92 -7.77
N ASP A 511 28.84 -15.80 -7.30
CA ASP A 511 29.23 -15.13 -6.04
C ASP A 511 29.72 -13.68 -6.23
N ASP A 512 30.21 -13.06 -5.16
CA ASP A 512 30.48 -11.61 -5.03
C ASP A 512 29.22 -10.70 -4.97
N HIS A 513 29.43 -9.42 -4.66
CA HIS A 513 28.41 -8.43 -4.32
C HIS A 513 27.34 -8.14 -5.41
N LEU A 514 27.60 -8.53 -6.66
CA LEU A 514 26.65 -8.46 -7.79
C LEU A 514 26.10 -9.84 -8.19
N GLY A 515 26.67 -10.93 -7.68
CA GLY A 515 26.22 -12.29 -7.94
C GLY A 515 24.84 -12.56 -7.34
N ASN A 516 24.08 -13.44 -7.98
CA ASN A 516 22.73 -13.80 -7.58
C ASN A 516 22.63 -15.13 -6.80
N GLY A 517 23.76 -15.80 -6.56
CA GLY A 517 23.82 -17.04 -5.78
C GLY A 517 23.48 -18.32 -6.53
N THR A 518 23.17 -18.24 -7.84
CA THR A 518 22.83 -19.43 -8.63
C THR A 518 24.04 -20.36 -8.77
N CYS A 519 23.88 -21.62 -8.37
CA CYS A 519 24.86 -22.67 -8.61
C CYS A 519 24.80 -23.16 -10.06
N ARG A 520 25.96 -23.17 -10.75
CA ARG A 520 26.16 -23.85 -12.03
C ARG A 520 26.88 -25.16 -11.76
N CYS A 521 26.15 -26.26 -11.86
CA CYS A 521 26.65 -27.60 -11.52
C CYS A 521 27.63 -28.14 -12.56
N ASP A 522 28.58 -28.95 -12.08
CA ASP A 522 29.48 -29.71 -12.93
C ASP A 522 28.75 -30.90 -13.59
N ALA A 523 29.33 -31.48 -14.63
CA ALA A 523 28.69 -32.55 -15.40
C ALA A 523 28.42 -33.79 -14.53
N GLY A 524 27.17 -34.28 -14.57
CA GLY A 524 26.67 -35.34 -13.68
C GLY A 524 25.83 -34.84 -12.50
N PHE A 525 25.82 -33.53 -12.21
CA PHE A 525 25.15 -32.94 -11.04
C PHE A 525 24.02 -31.97 -11.40
N GLN A 526 23.03 -31.88 -10.53
CA GLN A 526 21.86 -30.99 -10.58
C GLN A 526 21.36 -30.65 -9.16
N GLY A 527 20.31 -29.85 -9.05
CA GLY A 527 19.79 -29.34 -7.76
C GLY A 527 20.10 -27.85 -7.56
N VAL A 528 19.65 -27.27 -6.45
CA VAL A 528 19.84 -25.84 -6.15
C VAL A 528 21.23 -25.51 -5.60
N ALA A 529 21.88 -26.51 -5.02
CA ALA A 529 23.23 -26.52 -4.46
C ALA A 529 24.10 -27.61 -5.11
N CYS A 530 23.73 -28.13 -6.30
CA CYS A 530 24.41 -29.24 -6.97
C CYS A 530 24.52 -30.53 -6.12
N GLU A 531 23.49 -30.75 -5.31
CA GLU A 531 23.36 -31.79 -4.29
C GLU A 531 22.85 -33.14 -4.83
N LEU A 532 22.36 -33.19 -6.08
CA LEU A 532 21.74 -34.37 -6.69
C LEU A 532 22.50 -34.82 -7.94
N CYS A 533 22.52 -36.12 -8.23
CA CYS A 533 22.97 -36.60 -9.55
C CYS A 533 21.92 -36.35 -10.63
N THR A 534 22.37 -36.10 -11.87
CA THR A 534 21.52 -36.18 -13.07
C THR A 534 21.18 -37.63 -13.39
N VAL A 535 20.06 -37.87 -14.08
CA VAL A 535 19.62 -39.21 -14.52
C VAL A 535 20.76 -39.95 -15.23
N GLY A 536 20.88 -41.25 -14.96
CA GLY A 536 21.95 -42.11 -15.47
C GLY A 536 23.31 -41.89 -14.80
N HIS A 537 23.38 -41.28 -13.62
CA HIS A 537 24.62 -41.05 -12.88
C HIS A 537 24.50 -41.48 -11.40
N PHE A 538 25.60 -41.97 -10.81
CA PHE A 538 25.60 -42.63 -9.50
C PHE A 538 26.79 -42.27 -8.59
N GLY A 539 26.60 -42.43 -7.28
CA GLY A 539 27.61 -42.28 -6.25
C GLY A 539 27.92 -40.82 -5.89
N PRO A 540 28.81 -40.56 -4.91
CA PRO A 540 29.14 -39.22 -4.45
C PRO A 540 29.87 -38.36 -5.49
N ASP A 541 30.45 -38.99 -6.52
CA ASP A 541 31.07 -38.30 -7.66
C ASP A 541 30.11 -38.16 -8.87
N CYS A 542 28.85 -38.61 -8.75
CA CYS A 542 27.85 -38.73 -9.82
C CYS A 542 28.43 -39.22 -11.16
N LYS A 543 29.04 -40.41 -11.14
CA LYS A 543 29.66 -41.06 -12.30
C LYS A 543 28.61 -41.65 -13.23
N ALA A 544 28.82 -41.56 -14.54
CA ALA A 544 27.89 -42.10 -15.53
C ALA A 544 27.73 -43.63 -15.41
N CYS A 545 26.49 -44.09 -15.42
CA CYS A 545 26.12 -45.50 -15.48
C CYS A 545 26.55 -46.13 -16.81
N ASN A 546 27.07 -47.36 -16.76
CA ASN A 546 27.54 -48.10 -17.93
C ASN A 546 26.81 -49.45 -18.09
N CYS A 547 25.47 -49.37 -18.04
CA CYS A 547 24.56 -50.50 -18.25
C CYS A 547 24.16 -50.61 -19.73
N THR A 548 23.88 -51.83 -20.18
CA THR A 548 23.27 -52.10 -21.48
C THR A 548 21.77 -51.77 -21.48
N GLU A 549 21.12 -51.78 -22.64
CA GLU A 549 19.68 -51.52 -22.80
C GLU A 549 18.75 -52.58 -22.17
N HIS A 550 19.32 -53.56 -21.44
CA HIS A 550 18.63 -54.64 -20.70
C HIS A 550 18.97 -54.62 -19.20
N GLY A 551 19.38 -53.45 -18.68
CA GLY A 551 19.72 -53.28 -17.27
C GLY A 551 19.48 -51.87 -16.74
N THR A 552 18.73 -51.76 -15.63
CA THR A 552 18.48 -50.48 -14.96
C THR A 552 19.59 -50.19 -13.95
N CYS A 553 20.20 -48.99 -14.00
CA CYS A 553 21.29 -48.62 -13.09
C CYS A 553 20.80 -48.28 -11.68
N ASN A 554 21.58 -48.61 -10.64
CA ASN A 554 21.41 -48.02 -9.31
C ASN A 554 21.99 -46.59 -9.27
N GLU A 555 21.20 -45.62 -9.77
CA GLU A 555 21.54 -44.19 -9.87
C GLU A 555 21.31 -43.39 -8.57
N GLY A 556 21.73 -42.12 -8.55
CA GLY A 556 21.64 -41.22 -7.39
C GLY A 556 22.90 -41.18 -6.53
N GLN A 557 22.95 -40.27 -5.55
CA GLN A 557 24.17 -39.95 -4.79
C GLN A 557 24.65 -41.11 -3.89
N ASP A 558 23.71 -41.88 -3.32
CA ASP A 558 23.97 -43.16 -2.62
C ASP A 558 24.02 -44.37 -3.58
N GLY A 559 23.81 -44.14 -4.88
CA GLY A 559 23.73 -45.17 -5.91
C GLY A 559 25.06 -45.90 -6.10
N THR A 560 25.01 -47.23 -6.18
CA THR A 560 26.21 -48.08 -6.34
C THR A 560 26.63 -48.27 -7.80
N GLY A 561 25.85 -47.78 -8.78
CA GLY A 561 26.13 -47.95 -10.22
C GLY A 561 25.99 -49.36 -10.76
N SER A 562 25.65 -50.34 -9.91
CA SER A 562 25.38 -51.71 -10.31
C SER A 562 24.11 -51.79 -11.14
N CYS A 563 24.18 -52.51 -12.26
CA CYS A 563 23.04 -52.74 -13.15
C CYS A 563 22.14 -53.84 -12.57
N PHE A 564 20.84 -53.57 -12.47
CA PHE A 564 19.80 -54.57 -12.23
C PHE A 564 19.35 -55.14 -13.58
N CYS A 565 19.71 -56.39 -13.83
CA CYS A 565 19.47 -57.10 -15.08
C CYS A 565 17.98 -57.43 -15.28
N ASP A 566 17.49 -57.35 -16.52
CA ASP A 566 16.18 -57.91 -16.91
C ASP A 566 16.19 -59.45 -16.93
N GLU A 567 15.02 -60.09 -16.99
CA GLU A 567 14.90 -61.55 -16.94
C GLU A 567 15.71 -62.26 -18.04
N GLY A 568 16.54 -63.22 -17.63
CA GLY A 568 17.43 -63.99 -18.51
C GLY A 568 18.91 -63.58 -18.41
N TRP A 569 19.21 -62.42 -17.83
CA TRP A 569 20.57 -61.86 -17.76
C TRP A 569 21.09 -61.80 -16.30
N THR A 570 22.42 -61.80 -16.12
CA THR A 570 23.07 -61.91 -14.79
C THR A 570 24.55 -61.57 -14.92
N GLY A 571 25.16 -60.70 -14.11
CA GLY A 571 26.60 -60.41 -14.17
C GLY A 571 26.91 -58.93 -13.90
N PRO A 572 28.19 -58.50 -13.95
CA PRO A 572 28.56 -57.12 -13.63
C PRO A 572 28.02 -56.09 -14.64
N GLN A 573 27.87 -56.47 -15.92
CA GLN A 573 27.10 -55.72 -16.93
C GLN A 573 25.92 -56.56 -17.49
N SER A 574 25.62 -57.69 -16.83
CA SER A 574 24.55 -58.68 -17.08
C SER A 574 24.93 -59.97 -17.86
N ASP A 575 26.20 -60.42 -17.80
CA ASP A 575 26.86 -61.25 -18.83
C ASP A 575 27.08 -62.79 -18.61
N GLY A 576 26.85 -63.39 -17.42
CA GLY A 576 26.89 -64.87 -17.18
C GLY A 576 26.40 -65.43 -15.79
N PRO A 577 26.11 -66.75 -15.66
CA PRO A 577 25.46 -67.41 -14.48
C PRO A 577 26.40 -68.40 -13.69
N LEU A 578 26.09 -69.12 -12.58
CA LEU A 578 24.96 -69.30 -11.63
C LEU A 578 25.47 -69.86 -10.24
N CYS A 579 24.60 -70.34 -9.33
CA CYS A 579 24.95 -71.08 -8.07
C CYS A 579 24.01 -72.29 -7.79
N PHE A 580 24.40 -73.25 -6.92
CA PHE A 580 23.57 -74.43 -6.57
C PHE A 580 23.76 -74.92 -5.09
N PRO A 581 22.70 -75.34 -4.37
CA PRO A 581 21.29 -75.15 -4.69
C PRO A 581 20.97 -73.67 -4.85
N ALA A 582 19.96 -73.33 -5.64
CA ALA A 582 19.62 -71.94 -5.90
C ALA A 582 19.18 -71.26 -4.59
N CYS A 583 19.99 -70.32 -4.11
CA CYS A 583 19.63 -69.48 -2.97
C CYS A 583 18.31 -68.74 -3.24
N HIS A 584 17.64 -68.28 -2.17
CA HIS A 584 16.53 -67.36 -2.34
C HIS A 584 16.96 -66.17 -3.22
N LYS A 585 16.10 -65.68 -4.11
CA LYS A 585 16.39 -64.50 -4.95
C LYS A 585 16.87 -63.27 -4.15
N ASN A 586 16.50 -63.23 -2.87
CA ASN A 586 16.84 -62.16 -1.93
C ASN A 586 17.93 -62.57 -0.93
N ALA A 587 18.74 -63.57 -1.28
CA ALA A 587 19.95 -63.99 -0.60
C ALA A 587 21.16 -63.88 -1.54
N VAL A 588 22.37 -63.95 -0.99
CA VAL A 588 23.63 -64.03 -1.72
C VAL A 588 24.26 -65.40 -1.48
N CYS A 589 24.71 -66.04 -2.55
CA CYS A 589 25.52 -67.26 -2.50
C CYS A 589 26.93 -66.86 -2.02
N THR A 590 27.32 -67.23 -0.80
CA THR A 590 28.69 -66.96 -0.31
C THR A 590 29.70 -67.93 -0.92
N GLN A 591 31.00 -67.62 -0.82
CA GLN A 591 32.08 -68.48 -1.35
C GLN A 591 32.10 -69.91 -0.80
N ASN A 592 31.45 -70.15 0.35
CA ASN A 592 31.35 -71.46 0.99
C ASN A 592 30.04 -72.21 0.65
N SER A 593 29.37 -71.83 -0.44
CA SER A 593 28.07 -72.38 -0.88
C SER A 593 26.93 -72.28 0.14
N THR A 594 27.05 -71.39 1.14
CA THR A 594 25.98 -71.07 2.08
C THR A 594 25.27 -69.80 1.65
N CYS A 595 23.94 -69.81 1.66
CA CYS A 595 23.12 -68.66 1.33
C CYS A 595 22.96 -67.77 2.57
N MET A 596 23.14 -66.46 2.42
CA MET A 596 22.80 -65.48 3.45
C MET A 596 21.77 -64.50 2.91
N CYS A 597 20.71 -64.21 3.67
CA CYS A 597 19.74 -63.17 3.28
C CYS A 597 20.45 -61.83 3.06
N LYS A 598 20.04 -61.08 2.02
CA LYS A 598 20.53 -59.72 1.75
C LYS A 598 20.15 -58.79 2.91
N PRO A 599 20.83 -57.64 3.10
CA PRO A 599 20.35 -56.61 4.03
C PRO A 599 18.86 -56.30 3.81
N LEU A 600 18.16 -55.93 4.90
CA LEU A 600 16.70 -55.73 4.96
C LEU A 600 15.84 -57.02 4.85
N TYR A 601 16.47 -58.20 4.80
CA TYR A 601 15.79 -59.50 4.87
C TYR A 601 16.20 -60.32 6.10
N GLU A 602 15.24 -61.05 6.65
CA GLU A 602 15.38 -62.02 7.74
C GLU A 602 14.90 -63.40 7.31
N GLY A 603 15.59 -64.45 7.79
CA GLY A 603 15.36 -65.83 7.38
C GLY A 603 16.62 -66.69 7.43
N ASP A 604 16.57 -67.87 6.82
CA ASP A 604 17.64 -68.89 6.86
C ASP A 604 18.56 -68.88 5.62
N GLY A 605 18.37 -67.93 4.70
CA GLY A 605 19.11 -67.82 3.44
C GLY A 605 18.49 -68.61 2.27
N ILE A 606 17.71 -69.65 2.56
CA ILE A 606 16.95 -70.45 1.57
C ILE A 606 15.53 -69.87 1.43
N THR A 607 14.98 -69.37 2.53
CA THR A 607 13.75 -68.59 2.64
C THR A 607 14.10 -67.26 3.30
N CYS A 608 13.93 -66.14 2.59
CA CYS A 608 14.20 -64.80 3.13
C CYS A 608 12.95 -63.91 2.98
N THR A 609 12.37 -63.52 4.12
CA THR A 609 11.26 -62.56 4.23
C THR A 609 11.78 -61.17 4.57
N VAL A 610 11.04 -60.12 4.21
CA VAL A 610 11.51 -58.74 4.44
C VAL A 610 11.25 -58.33 5.89
N THR A 611 12.29 -57.85 6.58
CA THR A 611 12.18 -57.28 7.93
C THR A 611 11.28 -56.04 7.94
N ASN A 612 10.38 -55.93 8.93
CA ASN A 612 9.45 -54.80 9.03
C ASN A 612 10.14 -53.54 9.58
N MET A 613 10.76 -52.78 8.68
CA MET A 613 11.48 -51.55 8.97
C MET A 613 10.59 -50.47 9.60
N CYS A 614 9.29 -50.40 9.25
CA CYS A 614 8.39 -49.41 9.82
C CYS A 614 8.20 -49.55 11.35
N GLN A 615 8.53 -50.69 11.97
CA GLN A 615 8.44 -50.89 13.42
C GLN A 615 9.57 -50.19 14.19
N PHE A 616 10.68 -49.85 13.54
CA PHE A 616 11.83 -49.20 14.17
C PHE A 616 11.99 -47.79 13.60
N TRP A 617 11.98 -46.76 14.46
CA TRP A 617 12.15 -45.34 14.06
C TRP A 617 11.23 -44.88 12.91
N ASN A 618 10.01 -45.42 12.80
CA ASN A 618 9.08 -45.16 11.68
C ASN A 618 9.72 -45.43 10.30
N GLY A 619 10.66 -46.38 10.21
CA GLY A 619 11.41 -46.65 8.99
C GLY A 619 12.36 -45.53 8.54
N GLY A 620 12.65 -44.55 9.39
CA GLY A 620 13.36 -43.32 9.03
C GLY A 620 12.46 -42.20 8.48
N CYS A 621 11.16 -42.47 8.25
CA CYS A 621 10.21 -41.45 7.81
C CYS A 621 10.04 -40.34 8.86
N SER A 622 9.69 -39.13 8.43
CA SER A 622 9.38 -38.01 9.32
C SER A 622 8.34 -38.40 10.39
N LYS A 623 8.43 -37.77 11.57
CA LYS A 623 7.36 -37.85 12.59
C LYS A 623 5.99 -37.38 12.03
N ASP A 624 6.02 -36.53 11.02
CA ASP A 624 4.86 -36.00 10.29
C ASP A 624 4.59 -36.79 9.00
N ALA A 625 5.06 -38.04 8.91
CA ALA A 625 4.84 -38.97 7.80
C ALA A 625 4.39 -40.36 8.26
N LYS A 626 3.65 -41.05 7.39
CA LYS A 626 3.28 -42.46 7.56
C LYS A 626 4.25 -43.35 6.81
N CYS A 627 4.97 -44.21 7.53
CA CYS A 627 5.68 -45.33 6.93
C CYS A 627 4.71 -46.36 6.35
N SER A 628 4.98 -46.82 5.14
CA SER A 628 4.32 -47.96 4.52
C SER A 628 5.36 -48.82 3.82
N GLN A 629 5.25 -50.14 3.89
CA GLN A 629 6.27 -51.05 3.37
C GLN A 629 5.60 -52.17 2.56
N LYS A 630 6.10 -52.41 1.35
CA LYS A 630 5.60 -53.47 0.46
C LYS A 630 6.79 -54.23 -0.14
N GLY A 631 7.20 -55.29 0.54
CA GLY A 631 8.51 -55.90 0.30
C GLY A 631 9.62 -54.94 0.75
N GLU A 632 10.75 -54.93 0.04
CA GLU A 632 11.88 -54.02 0.29
C GLU A 632 11.49 -52.55 0.25
N LYS A 633 10.54 -52.18 -0.61
CA LYS A 633 10.18 -50.79 -0.85
C LYS A 633 9.45 -50.21 0.35
N LEU A 634 10.24 -49.52 1.18
CA LEU A 634 9.79 -48.55 2.16
C LEU A 634 9.30 -47.29 1.40
N ASN A 635 8.13 -46.81 1.77
CA ASN A 635 7.46 -45.67 1.16
C ASN A 635 6.92 -44.78 2.27
N CYS A 636 7.65 -43.71 2.55
CA CYS A 636 7.24 -42.66 3.46
C CYS A 636 6.24 -41.73 2.74
N THR A 637 5.08 -41.51 3.32
CA THR A 637 4.10 -40.56 2.78
C THR A 637 3.80 -39.50 3.82
N CYS A 638 4.10 -38.23 3.52
CA CYS A 638 3.79 -37.12 4.42
C CYS A 638 2.31 -37.13 4.81
N LEU A 639 2.02 -36.84 6.08
CA LEU A 639 0.64 -36.78 6.57
C LEU A 639 -0.11 -35.64 5.90
N LYS A 640 -1.44 -35.80 5.76
CA LYS A 640 -2.29 -34.86 5.01
C LYS A 640 -2.16 -33.43 5.56
N GLY A 641 -1.48 -32.58 4.80
CA GLY A 641 -1.17 -31.19 5.13
C GLY A 641 0.32 -30.86 5.21
N TYR A 642 1.20 -31.82 4.93
CA TYR A 642 2.64 -31.59 4.79
C TYR A 642 3.09 -31.93 3.37
N SER A 643 4.09 -31.19 2.85
CA SER A 643 4.75 -31.41 1.57
C SER A 643 6.24 -31.77 1.78
N GLY A 644 6.82 -32.56 0.86
CA GLY A 644 8.16 -33.13 0.99
C GLY A 644 8.23 -34.56 0.47
N ASP A 645 9.36 -35.23 0.70
CA ASP A 645 9.69 -36.59 0.21
C ASP A 645 9.20 -37.72 1.14
N GLY A 646 8.68 -37.40 2.33
CA GLY A 646 8.26 -38.36 3.35
C GLY A 646 9.28 -38.60 4.47
N PHE A 647 10.57 -38.38 4.21
CA PHE A 647 11.65 -38.39 5.20
C PHE A 647 11.80 -37.00 5.83
N VAL A 648 11.73 -35.96 4.99
CA VAL A 648 11.47 -34.57 5.37
C VAL A 648 10.04 -34.20 4.95
N CYS A 649 9.25 -33.70 5.90
CA CYS A 649 7.89 -33.22 5.64
C CYS A 649 7.74 -31.85 6.31
N LEU A 650 7.60 -30.80 5.49
CA LEU A 650 7.36 -29.43 5.95
C LEU A 650 5.85 -29.13 5.94
N PRO A 651 5.35 -28.25 6.83
CA PRO A 651 3.96 -27.80 6.77
C PRO A 651 3.64 -27.21 5.40
N LYS A 652 2.64 -27.75 4.70
CA LYS A 652 2.23 -27.26 3.37
C LYS A 652 1.57 -25.90 3.53
N ASP A 653 2.29 -24.80 3.26
CA ASP A 653 1.67 -23.47 3.23
C ASP A 653 0.90 -23.29 1.92
N LEU A 654 -0.39 -23.57 1.98
CA LEU A 654 -1.30 -23.36 0.87
C LEU A 654 -1.25 -21.92 0.36
N CYS A 655 -1.05 -20.91 1.23
CA CYS A 655 -1.00 -19.51 0.83
C CYS A 655 0.16 -19.15 -0.12
N VAL A 656 1.13 -20.05 -0.29
CA VAL A 656 2.29 -19.91 -1.19
C VAL A 656 2.27 -20.94 -2.32
N GLU A 657 1.83 -22.18 -2.07
CA GLU A 657 1.76 -23.23 -3.10
C GLU A 657 0.55 -23.11 -4.06
N GLU A 658 -0.48 -22.33 -3.71
CA GLU A 658 -1.63 -21.97 -4.56
C GLU A 658 -1.75 -20.42 -4.61
N ASP A 659 -2.30 -19.83 -5.68
CA ASP A 659 -2.36 -18.36 -5.85
C ASP A 659 -3.25 -17.68 -4.80
N ASN A 660 -2.67 -16.85 -3.92
CA ASN A 660 -3.24 -16.41 -2.64
C ASN A 660 -3.88 -17.57 -1.84
N GLY A 661 -3.29 -18.75 -1.97
CA GLY A 661 -3.80 -20.03 -1.51
C GLY A 661 -5.09 -20.54 -2.13
N GLY A 662 -5.67 -19.89 -3.13
CA GLY A 662 -7.06 -20.08 -3.52
C GLY A 662 -8.03 -19.46 -2.51
N CYS A 663 -7.61 -18.39 -1.81
CA CYS A 663 -8.51 -17.37 -1.29
C CYS A 663 -8.82 -16.36 -2.42
N SER A 664 -9.90 -15.60 -2.31
CA SER A 664 -10.19 -14.50 -3.27
C SER A 664 -9.01 -13.53 -3.36
N GLU A 665 -8.76 -12.92 -4.53
CA GLU A 665 -7.83 -11.78 -4.65
C GLU A 665 -8.16 -10.62 -3.68
N HIS A 666 -9.42 -10.52 -3.23
CA HIS A 666 -9.90 -9.56 -2.25
C HIS A 666 -9.90 -10.09 -0.81
N ALA A 667 -9.26 -11.24 -0.55
CA ALA A 667 -8.99 -11.80 0.77
C ALA A 667 -7.50 -11.76 1.14
N LEU A 668 -7.22 -11.80 2.44
CA LEU A 668 -5.92 -12.13 3.01
C LEU A 668 -5.90 -13.65 3.31
N CYS A 669 -4.96 -14.38 2.71
CA CYS A 669 -4.67 -15.75 3.12
C CYS A 669 -3.77 -15.75 4.37
N THR A 670 -4.09 -16.60 5.35
CA THR A 670 -3.27 -16.79 6.55
C THR A 670 -3.10 -18.29 6.82
N MET A 671 -1.85 -18.76 6.97
CA MET A 671 -1.60 -20.14 7.39
C MET A 671 -2.05 -20.31 8.85
N THR A 672 -2.90 -21.30 9.09
CA THR A 672 -3.42 -21.68 10.42
C THR A 672 -2.97 -23.08 10.86
N GLY A 673 -2.24 -23.79 9.99
CA GLY A 673 -1.55 -25.04 10.30
C GLY A 673 -1.08 -25.74 9.01
N PRO A 674 -0.42 -26.91 9.13
CA PRO A 674 -0.01 -27.71 7.98
C PRO A 674 -1.19 -28.00 7.05
N GLY A 675 -1.14 -27.52 5.81
CA GLY A 675 -2.20 -27.69 4.82
C GLY A 675 -3.53 -27.03 5.21
N LYS A 676 -3.49 -26.03 6.09
CA LYS A 676 -4.66 -25.31 6.59
C LYS A 676 -4.44 -23.82 6.48
N ARG A 677 -5.26 -23.17 5.66
CA ARG A 677 -5.36 -21.72 5.53
C ARG A 677 -6.69 -21.23 6.08
N LYS A 678 -6.70 -20.00 6.58
CA LYS A 678 -7.90 -19.19 6.80
C LYS A 678 -7.83 -17.98 5.89
N CYS A 679 -8.91 -17.75 5.16
CA CYS A 679 -9.09 -16.56 4.34
C CYS A 679 -9.92 -15.53 5.12
N GLU A 680 -9.55 -14.26 5.07
CA GLU A 680 -10.36 -13.16 5.62
C GLU A 680 -10.51 -12.05 4.58
N CYS A 681 -11.73 -11.60 4.29
CA CYS A 681 -11.96 -10.57 3.30
C CYS A 681 -11.32 -9.23 3.72
N LYS A 682 -10.63 -8.59 2.77
CA LYS A 682 -10.02 -7.26 2.94
C LYS A 682 -11.11 -6.22 3.20
N THR A 683 -10.75 -5.11 3.85
CA THR A 683 -11.69 -4.05 4.23
C THR A 683 -12.56 -3.60 3.04
N ASN A 684 -13.88 -3.49 3.27
CA ASN A 684 -14.94 -3.23 2.28
C ASN A 684 -15.40 -4.42 1.41
N TYR A 685 -14.92 -5.64 1.69
CA TYR A 685 -15.45 -6.88 1.11
C TYR A 685 -16.13 -7.75 2.18
N VAL A 686 -17.02 -8.65 1.76
CA VAL A 686 -17.75 -9.62 2.59
C VAL A 686 -17.87 -10.96 1.87
N GLY A 687 -17.94 -12.05 2.64
CA GLY A 687 -17.97 -13.42 2.12
C GLY A 687 -17.29 -14.38 3.09
N ASP A 688 -16.98 -15.58 2.60
CA ASP A 688 -16.29 -16.63 3.36
C ASP A 688 -14.75 -16.59 3.24
N GLY A 689 -14.22 -15.65 2.44
CA GLY A 689 -12.79 -15.50 2.19
C GLY A 689 -12.27 -16.30 0.99
N LEU A 690 -12.95 -17.38 0.60
CA LEU A 690 -12.77 -18.04 -0.70
C LEU A 690 -13.42 -17.18 -1.78
N THR A 691 -14.63 -16.73 -1.49
CA THR A 691 -15.35 -15.65 -2.16
C THR A 691 -15.32 -14.41 -1.26
N CYS A 692 -14.96 -13.27 -1.85
CA CYS A 692 -15.06 -11.96 -1.23
C CYS A 692 -15.69 -11.00 -2.23
N GLU A 693 -16.99 -10.83 -2.10
CA GLU A 693 -17.74 -9.84 -2.87
C GLU A 693 -17.54 -8.46 -2.24
N LEU A 694 -17.65 -7.39 -3.05
CA LEU A 694 -17.72 -6.03 -2.50
C LEU A 694 -18.91 -5.95 -1.53
N LYS A 695 -18.80 -5.12 -0.49
CA LYS A 695 -19.86 -4.94 0.51
C LYS A 695 -21.02 -4.10 -0.06
N VAL A 696 -21.75 -4.67 -1.01
CA VAL A 696 -22.75 -3.98 -1.84
C VAL A 696 -24.04 -3.70 -1.06
N LEU A 697 -24.38 -2.41 -1.00
CA LEU A 697 -25.72 -1.88 -0.77
C LEU A 697 -26.28 -1.44 -2.13
N PRO A 698 -27.61 -1.42 -2.36
CA PRO A 698 -28.67 -2.28 -1.83
C PRO A 698 -29.34 -3.10 -2.97
N VAL A 699 -30.04 -4.20 -2.64
CA VAL A 699 -30.95 -4.85 -3.60
C VAL A 699 -32.24 -4.03 -3.72
N ASN A 700 -32.72 -3.77 -4.95
CA ASN A 700 -34.03 -3.15 -5.19
C ASN A 700 -35.14 -4.09 -4.69
N ARG A 701 -35.83 -3.71 -3.62
CA ARG A 701 -36.79 -4.58 -2.93
C ARG A 701 -38.04 -4.86 -3.76
N CYS A 702 -38.36 -4.02 -4.75
CA CYS A 702 -39.49 -4.26 -5.67
C CYS A 702 -39.29 -5.48 -6.57
N MET A 703 -38.04 -5.97 -6.74
CA MET A 703 -37.73 -7.16 -7.54
C MET A 703 -38.06 -8.49 -6.81
N VAL A 704 -38.48 -8.43 -5.54
CA VAL A 704 -38.94 -9.57 -4.76
C VAL A 704 -40.34 -9.26 -4.24
N ASP A 705 -41.34 -10.07 -4.60
CA ASP A 705 -42.72 -9.96 -4.08
C ASP A 705 -43.36 -8.56 -4.22
N ASN A 706 -43.06 -7.84 -5.31
CA ASN A 706 -43.45 -6.43 -5.51
C ASN A 706 -43.08 -5.51 -4.32
N GLY A 707 -42.05 -5.84 -3.54
CA GLY A 707 -41.71 -5.14 -2.30
C GLY A 707 -42.84 -5.17 -1.25
N GLN A 708 -43.67 -6.22 -1.26
CA GLN A 708 -44.90 -6.39 -0.47
C GLN A 708 -46.00 -5.36 -0.78
N CYS A 709 -45.93 -4.68 -1.93
CA CYS A 709 -47.00 -3.80 -2.41
C CYS A 709 -48.16 -4.58 -3.05
N HIS A 710 -49.39 -4.09 -2.86
CA HIS A 710 -50.62 -4.65 -3.43
C HIS A 710 -50.53 -4.83 -4.96
N SER A 711 -51.36 -5.71 -5.53
CA SER A 711 -51.41 -6.00 -6.98
C SER A 711 -51.53 -4.77 -7.89
N ASP A 712 -52.14 -3.72 -7.38
CA ASP A 712 -52.49 -2.48 -8.09
C ASP A 712 -51.56 -1.32 -7.70
N ALA A 713 -50.55 -1.57 -6.87
CA ALA A 713 -49.61 -0.59 -6.37
C ALA A 713 -48.22 -0.75 -7.02
N ARG A 714 -47.77 0.30 -7.70
CA ARG A 714 -46.46 0.34 -8.38
C ARG A 714 -45.32 0.56 -7.38
N CYS A 715 -44.71 -0.51 -6.91
CA CYS A 715 -43.52 -0.42 -6.05
C CYS A 715 -42.40 0.40 -6.71
N THR A 716 -41.79 1.28 -5.92
CA THR A 716 -40.72 2.20 -6.36
C THR A 716 -39.69 2.33 -5.24
N ASP A 717 -38.55 1.64 -5.32
CA ASP A 717 -37.52 1.70 -4.29
C ASP A 717 -36.66 2.97 -4.45
N LEU A 718 -37.16 4.07 -3.87
CA LEU A 718 -36.55 5.40 -3.98
C LEU A 718 -35.07 5.44 -3.54
N HIS A 719 -34.67 4.57 -2.59
CA HIS A 719 -33.28 4.49 -2.12
C HIS A 719 -32.34 3.74 -3.09
N TYR A 720 -32.91 3.03 -4.08
CA TYR A 720 -32.20 2.49 -5.23
C TYR A 720 -32.16 3.53 -6.37
N GLU A 721 -33.29 4.16 -6.70
CA GLU A 721 -33.36 5.18 -7.77
C GLU A 721 -32.49 6.43 -7.51
N ASP A 722 -32.33 6.84 -6.24
CA ASP A 722 -31.41 7.92 -5.85
C ASP A 722 -29.93 7.60 -6.14
N LYS A 723 -29.55 6.32 -6.20
CA LYS A 723 -28.17 5.86 -6.45
C LYS A 723 -27.84 5.63 -7.93
N THR A 724 -28.86 5.60 -8.81
CA THR A 724 -28.67 5.41 -10.26
C THR A 724 -28.98 6.68 -11.08
N LEU A 725 -29.16 7.83 -10.40
CA LEU A 725 -29.45 9.14 -11.01
C LEU A 725 -30.63 9.13 -12.01
N GLY A 726 -31.66 8.32 -11.74
CA GLY A 726 -32.85 8.20 -12.59
C GLY A 726 -32.67 7.35 -13.85
N VAL A 727 -31.52 6.71 -14.05
CA VAL A 727 -31.32 5.65 -15.06
C VAL A 727 -31.70 4.30 -14.45
N PHE A 728 -32.41 3.46 -15.20
CA PHE A 728 -32.76 2.10 -14.81
C PHE A 728 -32.68 1.16 -16.02
N HIS A 729 -32.45 -0.13 -15.76
CA HIS A 729 -32.42 -1.17 -16.79
C HIS A 729 -33.80 -1.80 -16.95
N TYR A 730 -34.22 -2.02 -18.20
CA TYR A 730 -35.46 -2.70 -18.55
C TYR A 730 -35.16 -3.91 -19.43
N ARG A 731 -35.75 -5.05 -19.09
CA ARG A 731 -35.65 -6.33 -19.80
C ARG A 731 -37.03 -6.76 -20.28
N SER A 732 -37.11 -7.39 -21.44
CA SER A 732 -38.37 -7.91 -21.97
C SER A 732 -38.96 -8.99 -21.05
N PRO A 733 -40.29 -9.06 -20.86
CA PRO A 733 -40.95 -10.21 -20.25
C PRO A 733 -40.67 -11.54 -20.98
N LEU A 734 -40.28 -11.48 -22.27
CA LEU A 734 -39.87 -12.63 -23.08
C LEU A 734 -38.43 -13.12 -22.80
N GLY A 735 -37.72 -12.47 -21.87
CA GLY A 735 -36.37 -12.84 -21.43
C GLY A 735 -35.27 -11.88 -21.87
N VAL A 736 -34.03 -12.32 -21.66
CA VAL A 736 -32.81 -11.54 -21.93
C VAL A 736 -32.61 -11.32 -23.43
N TYR A 737 -32.29 -10.09 -23.82
CA TYR A 737 -31.96 -9.70 -25.19
C TYR A 737 -33.07 -10.00 -26.19
N LYS A 738 -34.27 -9.44 -25.95
CA LYS A 738 -35.51 -9.63 -26.73
C LYS A 738 -36.23 -8.32 -27.10
N LEU A 739 -35.51 -7.20 -27.20
CA LEU A 739 -36.03 -5.92 -27.71
C LEU A 739 -35.19 -5.45 -28.90
N ASN A 740 -35.80 -5.27 -30.06
CA ASN A 740 -35.21 -4.47 -31.14
C ASN A 740 -35.21 -2.98 -30.75
N TYR A 741 -34.52 -2.12 -31.53
CA TYR A 741 -34.35 -0.72 -31.11
C TYR A 741 -35.69 0.05 -30.95
N THR A 742 -36.67 -0.22 -31.82
CA THR A 742 -37.99 0.41 -31.76
C THR A 742 -38.80 -0.09 -30.56
N GLU A 743 -38.77 -1.40 -30.30
CA GLU A 743 -39.37 -2.02 -29.11
C GLU A 743 -38.74 -1.49 -27.81
N ALA A 744 -37.41 -1.31 -27.79
CA ALA A 744 -36.69 -0.73 -26.65
C ALA A 744 -37.10 0.73 -26.37
N GLN A 745 -37.31 1.53 -27.41
CA GLN A 745 -37.83 2.89 -27.26
C GLN A 745 -39.26 2.91 -26.69
N GLU A 746 -40.14 2.03 -27.18
CA GLU A 746 -41.53 1.96 -26.72
C GLU A 746 -41.65 1.36 -25.31
N ALA A 747 -40.84 0.35 -24.99
CA ALA A 747 -40.74 -0.24 -23.65
C ALA A 747 -40.35 0.82 -22.59
N CYS A 748 -39.40 1.71 -22.89
CA CYS A 748 -39.07 2.80 -21.97
C CYS A 748 -40.23 3.80 -21.79
N LYS A 749 -41.02 4.10 -22.83
CA LYS A 749 -42.24 4.93 -22.70
C LYS A 749 -43.29 4.25 -21.82
N GLN A 750 -43.54 2.96 -22.03
CA GLN A 750 -44.48 2.17 -21.22
C GLN A 750 -44.01 2.08 -19.75
N ALA A 751 -42.71 2.01 -19.51
CA ALA A 751 -42.12 2.12 -18.17
C ALA A 751 -42.23 3.53 -17.56
N GLY A 752 -42.67 4.55 -18.31
CA GLY A 752 -42.83 5.94 -17.83
C GLY A 752 -41.55 6.78 -17.91
N GLY A 753 -40.70 6.52 -18.89
CA GLY A 753 -39.49 7.31 -19.17
C GLY A 753 -39.17 7.39 -20.68
N THR A 754 -37.93 7.71 -21.00
CA THR A 754 -37.38 7.66 -22.36
C THR A 754 -36.19 6.70 -22.41
N ILE A 755 -35.78 6.25 -23.59
CA ILE A 755 -34.50 5.53 -23.72
C ILE A 755 -33.34 6.44 -23.25
N ALA A 756 -32.43 5.89 -22.44
CA ALA A 756 -31.34 6.65 -21.84
C ALA A 756 -30.30 7.05 -22.88
N THR A 757 -29.68 8.21 -22.69
CA THR A 757 -28.50 8.62 -23.45
C THR A 757 -27.22 8.02 -22.84
N TYR A 758 -26.18 7.89 -23.66
CA TYR A 758 -24.84 7.47 -23.21
C TYR A 758 -24.30 8.33 -22.05
N ILE A 759 -24.57 9.65 -22.08
CA ILE A 759 -24.15 10.58 -21.03
C ILE A 759 -24.88 10.29 -19.71
N GLN A 760 -26.21 10.05 -19.75
CA GLN A 760 -26.97 9.67 -18.56
C GLN A 760 -26.49 8.32 -17.98
N LEU A 761 -26.22 7.32 -18.83
CA LEU A 761 -25.65 6.04 -18.38
C LEU A 761 -24.26 6.23 -17.74
N SER A 762 -23.41 7.10 -18.31
CA SER A 762 -22.09 7.43 -17.76
C SER A 762 -22.18 8.13 -16.40
N TYR A 763 -23.10 9.07 -16.22
CA TYR A 763 -23.32 9.69 -14.90
C TYR A 763 -23.88 8.69 -13.88
N ALA A 764 -24.80 7.80 -14.26
CA ALA A 764 -25.26 6.73 -13.40
C ALA A 764 -24.12 5.77 -13.00
N GLN A 765 -23.24 5.41 -13.94
CA GLN A 765 -22.04 4.61 -13.67
C GLN A 765 -21.09 5.29 -12.67
N GLN A 766 -20.88 6.61 -12.82
CA GLN A 766 -20.05 7.41 -11.90
C GLN A 766 -20.70 7.55 -10.51
N ALA A 767 -22.03 7.50 -10.41
CA ALA A 767 -22.77 7.39 -9.14
C ALA A 767 -22.72 5.98 -8.51
N GLY A 768 -22.09 5.00 -9.18
CA GLY A 768 -21.88 3.64 -8.71
C GLY A 768 -22.71 2.58 -9.42
N TYR A 769 -23.59 2.92 -10.36
CA TYR A 769 -24.43 1.94 -11.05
C TYR A 769 -23.59 0.94 -11.87
N ASN A 770 -23.75 -0.35 -11.58
CA ASN A 770 -23.03 -1.44 -12.22
C ASN A 770 -24.02 -2.48 -12.74
N LEU A 771 -23.94 -2.86 -14.02
CA LEU A 771 -24.77 -3.93 -14.56
C LEU A 771 -24.11 -4.64 -15.74
N CYS A 772 -23.90 -5.94 -15.58
CA CYS A 772 -23.43 -6.82 -16.65
C CYS A 772 -24.57 -7.24 -17.61
N SER A 773 -25.12 -6.28 -18.35
CA SER A 773 -26.18 -6.54 -19.34
C SER A 773 -26.17 -5.46 -20.41
N ALA A 774 -25.86 -5.84 -21.64
CA ALA A 774 -25.78 -4.91 -22.76
C ALA A 774 -27.17 -4.44 -23.19
N GLY A 775 -27.39 -3.14 -23.19
CA GLY A 775 -28.69 -2.53 -23.47
C GLY A 775 -28.63 -1.43 -24.51
N TRP A 776 -29.75 -1.28 -25.23
CA TRP A 776 -29.98 -0.14 -26.11
C TRP A 776 -29.95 1.20 -25.35
N LEU A 777 -29.41 2.20 -26.03
CA LEU A 777 -29.35 3.61 -25.67
C LEU A 777 -29.80 4.46 -26.88
N ALA A 778 -30.14 5.72 -26.63
CA ALA A 778 -30.42 6.71 -27.66
C ALA A 778 -29.32 6.75 -28.74
N GLN A 779 -29.71 7.09 -29.98
CA GLN A 779 -28.84 7.04 -31.18
C GLN A 779 -28.40 5.61 -31.55
N SER A 780 -29.29 4.63 -31.36
CA SER A 780 -29.10 3.19 -31.60
C SER A 780 -27.75 2.65 -31.11
N ARG A 781 -27.28 3.17 -29.97
CA ARG A 781 -26.03 2.73 -29.34
C ARG A 781 -26.32 1.56 -28.40
N VAL A 782 -25.38 0.63 -28.26
CA VAL A 782 -25.48 -0.46 -27.28
C VAL A 782 -24.27 -0.37 -26.34
N ALA A 783 -24.52 -0.33 -25.03
CA ALA A 783 -23.48 -0.27 -24.02
C ALA A 783 -23.99 -0.80 -22.67
N TYR A 784 -23.11 -0.88 -21.67
CA TYR A 784 -23.47 -1.13 -20.27
C TYR A 784 -22.49 -0.50 -19.26
N PRO A 785 -22.94 -0.20 -18.03
CA PRO A 785 -22.13 0.48 -17.03
C PRO A 785 -21.37 -0.49 -16.11
N MET A 786 -20.06 -0.27 -15.97
CA MET A 786 -19.20 -0.96 -15.01
C MET A 786 -18.61 0.07 -14.03
N SER A 787 -19.05 0.07 -12.77
CA SER A 787 -18.53 0.97 -11.73
C SER A 787 -17.39 0.37 -10.90
N TYR A 788 -17.17 -0.96 -11.03
CA TYR A 788 -16.02 -1.68 -10.49
C TYR A 788 -15.53 -2.74 -11.49
N SER A 789 -14.28 -3.19 -11.31
CA SER A 789 -13.68 -4.20 -12.20
C SER A 789 -14.36 -5.56 -12.02
N ASN A 790 -14.60 -6.27 -13.13
CA ASN A 790 -15.10 -7.63 -13.13
C ASN A 790 -14.41 -8.43 -14.26
N PRO A 791 -13.55 -9.41 -13.96
CA PRO A 791 -12.90 -10.23 -14.99
C PRO A 791 -13.90 -10.92 -15.93
N ASN A 792 -15.05 -11.33 -15.38
CA ASN A 792 -16.13 -12.02 -16.10
C ASN A 792 -17.10 -11.06 -16.82
N CYS A 793 -16.90 -9.73 -16.74
CA CYS A 793 -17.75 -8.77 -17.44
C CYS A 793 -17.01 -7.52 -17.88
N GLY A 794 -16.97 -7.26 -19.19
CA GLY A 794 -16.23 -6.13 -19.74
C GLY A 794 -14.70 -6.28 -19.66
N PHE A 795 -14.19 -7.50 -19.43
CA PHE A 795 -12.76 -7.80 -19.31
C PHE A 795 -12.04 -6.95 -18.23
N GLY A 796 -12.70 -6.67 -17.11
CA GLY A 796 -12.16 -5.82 -16.03
C GLY A 796 -12.21 -4.31 -16.30
N HIS A 797 -12.79 -3.87 -17.42
CA HIS A 797 -12.90 -2.44 -17.75
C HIS A 797 -13.87 -1.71 -16.80
N VAL A 798 -13.37 -0.68 -16.13
CA VAL A 798 -14.18 0.25 -15.32
C VAL A 798 -14.53 1.48 -16.15
N GLY A 799 -15.82 1.80 -16.27
CA GLY A 799 -16.35 2.81 -17.17
C GLY A 799 -17.62 2.32 -17.87
N ILE A 800 -17.99 2.95 -18.98
CA ILE A 800 -19.00 2.37 -19.89
C ILE A 800 -18.30 1.41 -20.85
N VAL A 801 -18.78 0.17 -20.92
CA VAL A 801 -18.38 -0.80 -21.95
C VAL A 801 -19.30 -0.60 -23.14
N ASP A 802 -18.74 -0.14 -24.26
CA ASP A 802 -19.48 0.44 -25.38
C ASP A 802 -19.30 -0.39 -26.65
N TYR A 803 -20.40 -0.89 -27.21
CA TYR A 803 -20.44 -1.63 -28.48
C TYR A 803 -20.81 -0.73 -29.67
N GLY A 804 -20.94 0.58 -29.45
CA GLY A 804 -21.14 1.58 -30.48
C GLY A 804 -22.55 1.60 -31.08
N THR A 805 -22.75 2.54 -32.01
CA THR A 805 -24.01 2.72 -32.73
C THR A 805 -24.20 1.59 -33.74
N GLN A 806 -25.26 0.81 -33.55
CA GLN A 806 -25.66 -0.26 -34.46
C GLN A 806 -26.39 0.32 -35.68
N THR A 807 -25.96 -0.11 -36.87
CA THR A 807 -26.64 0.14 -38.15
C THR A 807 -27.81 -0.80 -38.39
N ASP A 808 -27.72 -2.03 -37.87
CA ASP A 808 -28.79 -3.02 -37.87
C ASP A 808 -29.64 -2.88 -36.60
N LEU A 809 -30.84 -2.31 -36.78
CA LEU A 809 -31.81 -2.06 -35.71
C LEU A 809 -32.67 -3.29 -35.37
N SER A 810 -32.55 -4.39 -36.14
CA SER A 810 -33.32 -5.63 -35.92
C SER A 810 -32.73 -6.53 -34.85
N LYS A 811 -31.43 -6.34 -34.52
CA LYS A 811 -30.75 -7.01 -33.40
C LYS A 811 -31.52 -6.82 -32.09
N THR A 812 -31.57 -7.85 -31.26
CA THR A 812 -32.26 -7.79 -29.97
C THR A 812 -31.29 -7.65 -28.80
N TRP A 813 -31.55 -6.70 -27.91
CA TRP A 813 -30.82 -6.44 -26.67
C TRP A 813 -31.82 -6.18 -25.52
N ASP A 814 -31.32 -5.87 -24.33
CA ASP A 814 -32.13 -5.22 -23.29
C ASP A 814 -32.14 -3.70 -23.55
N THR A 815 -32.61 -2.86 -22.63
CA THR A 815 -32.55 -1.39 -22.79
C THR A 815 -32.30 -0.66 -21.48
N PHE A 816 -31.57 0.45 -21.54
CA PHE A 816 -31.48 1.38 -20.42
C PHE A 816 -32.47 2.52 -20.65
N CYS A 817 -33.32 2.76 -19.67
CA CYS A 817 -34.31 3.83 -19.66
C CYS A 817 -33.89 4.92 -18.66
N TYR A 818 -34.38 6.13 -18.88
CA TYR A 818 -34.15 7.30 -18.05
C TYR A 818 -35.46 8.03 -17.79
N ARG A 819 -35.67 8.50 -16.56
CA ARG A 819 -36.81 9.32 -16.16
C ARG A 819 -36.31 10.55 -15.39
N ILE A 820 -36.72 11.74 -15.85
CA ILE A 820 -36.54 12.99 -15.09
C ILE A 820 -37.47 12.93 -13.87
N LYS A 821 -36.97 13.36 -12.70
CA LYS A 821 -37.79 13.57 -11.49
C LYS A 821 -38.64 14.83 -11.62
#